data_AF-A0AAW0U642-F1
#
_entry.id   AF-A0AAW0U642-F1
#
_cell.length_a   1.000
_cell.length_b   1.000
_cell.length_c   1.000
_cell.angle_alpha   90.00
_cell.angle_beta   90.00
_cell.angle_gamma   90.00
#
_symmetry.space_group_name_H-M   'P 1'
#
loop_
_entity.id
_entity.type
_entity.pdbx_description
1 polymer ?
#
loop_
_entity_poly.entity_id
_entity_poly.type
_entity_poly.pdbx_seq_one_letter_code
_entity_poly.pdbx_strand_id
1 'polypeptide(L)'
;MSAPFGLREVREAYSRAGRWLHYTPVLTSRCLDQLAGRQLFFKAENLQKTGSFKARGACNAVFIEKEKNPASPGVVTHSTGNHGQAVAYAAKCAGLPCSVVVPRDTPKVKCSAIEEYGAELVFCEPSPKSRKETCAEIASKTGRTIIHPYDDYRVMTGQGTIALELLMEVPDLDAILVPISGGGMTSGIAITAREMQPACRVFPVEPAGKFLEKSLRSRERLWPNPPQFLDTIADAIRTQQVGDLTFPILCEFAQHKVFTVTDQQMVEGMRLTFERMKMVVEAASGAAVYAALHQLEEVTPSPQKVGVILCGGNVDLDLLPWATQVGLNAPGGFSAQDSHPTGAPSRQYTGSLAGVESEAMGDMEPKSRPRLGLDEVRRAAERVSAHLHKTPVLTSTHLNALAGRQLFFKAEHLQKTGSFKARGACNAVFMEKQLNPDSMGVVTDSSGNHAQAVAYAARCVGLPCTVVVPRGAPKVKCDAIKDYGASLVFCDPSPTARRETCAQVAQETGKTIIQSSSNYHVIAGQGTLALELLEEIPDLDAILVPVSGGGMLAGVSVVAHLLQPKCQVYAVEPVGKDLQRCLEAKERLWPSPPVFLNTVADSIRLQEVGELTFPIICEYANHRVFTVTDEQMVQGMKLIFERMKQVVEAASGAGVYAAVHLLKDIQPKAQKVGVILCGGNVDLDVLPWLTRTTSYQ
;
A
#
# COMPACT_ATOMS: atom_id res chain seq x y z
N MET A 1 -15.87 33.02 -23.60
CA MET A 1 -15.96 32.02 -24.70
C MET A 1 -16.71 30.82 -24.18
N SER A 2 -17.54 30.16 -24.99
CA SER A 2 -18.10 28.85 -24.61
C SER A 2 -16.97 27.82 -24.49
N ALA A 3 -17.09 26.89 -23.53
CA ALA A 3 -16.13 25.79 -23.40
C ALA A 3 -16.09 24.97 -24.71
N PRO A 4 -14.92 24.44 -25.13
CA PRO A 4 -14.80 23.62 -26.34
C PRO A 4 -15.44 22.22 -26.21
N PHE A 5 -15.78 21.82 -24.97
CA PHE A 5 -16.56 20.65 -24.61
C PHE A 5 -17.19 20.89 -23.23
N GLY A 6 -18.23 20.15 -22.86
CA GLY A 6 -18.91 20.26 -21.56
C GLY A 6 -19.17 18.91 -20.90
N LEU A 7 -20.06 18.89 -19.91
CA LEU A 7 -20.42 17.69 -19.14
C LEU A 7 -21.03 16.59 -20.03
N ARG A 8 -21.69 16.96 -21.13
CA ARG A 8 -22.23 16.00 -22.10
C ARG A 8 -21.11 15.16 -22.69
N GLU A 9 -20.09 15.78 -23.27
CA GLU A 9 -18.97 15.06 -23.88
C GLU A 9 -18.17 14.26 -22.84
N VAL A 10 -18.08 14.76 -21.60
CA VAL A 10 -17.46 14.02 -20.48
C VAL A 10 -18.26 12.76 -20.13
N ARG A 11 -19.60 12.83 -20.10
CA ARG A 11 -20.46 11.64 -19.91
C ARG A 11 -20.32 10.66 -21.08
N GLU A 12 -20.26 11.16 -22.31
CA GLU A 12 -20.00 10.31 -23.48
C GLU A 12 -18.62 9.62 -23.38
N ALA A 13 -17.58 10.33 -22.92
CA ALA A 13 -16.26 9.75 -22.67
C ALA A 13 -16.29 8.69 -21.57
N TYR A 14 -17.04 8.93 -20.49
CA TYR A 14 -17.26 7.97 -19.41
C TYR A 14 -17.92 6.69 -19.94
N SER A 15 -19.00 6.81 -20.72
CA SER A 15 -19.67 5.65 -21.34
C SER A 15 -18.78 4.91 -22.34
N ARG A 16 -18.01 5.63 -23.16
CA ARG A 16 -17.12 5.05 -24.18
C ARG A 16 -15.99 4.23 -23.57
N ALA A 17 -15.33 4.76 -22.53
CA ALA A 17 -14.13 4.15 -21.98
C ALA A 17 -14.37 3.31 -20.72
N GLY A 18 -15.52 3.44 -20.05
CA GLY A 18 -15.78 2.88 -18.72
C GLY A 18 -15.49 1.39 -18.57
N ARG A 19 -15.86 0.55 -19.56
CA ARG A 19 -15.61 -0.91 -19.50
C ARG A 19 -14.12 -1.30 -19.49
N TRP A 20 -13.24 -0.38 -19.90
CA TRP A 20 -11.81 -0.59 -20.01
C TRP A 20 -11.03 0.07 -18.88
N LEU A 21 -11.71 0.79 -17.98
CA LEU A 21 -11.11 1.55 -16.90
C LEU A 21 -11.61 1.01 -15.57
N HIS A 22 -10.85 1.24 -14.52
CA HIS A 22 -11.34 1.03 -13.16
C HIS A 22 -12.19 2.24 -12.75
N TYR A 23 -13.31 1.96 -12.07
CA TYR A 23 -13.90 2.95 -11.18
C TYR A 23 -12.96 3.05 -9.96
N THR A 24 -12.14 4.11 -9.90
CA THR A 24 -11.14 4.25 -8.84
C THR A 24 -11.82 4.69 -7.54
N PRO A 25 -11.41 4.18 -6.37
CA PRO A 25 -12.06 4.53 -5.12
C PRO A 25 -11.74 5.98 -4.71
N VAL A 26 -12.65 6.60 -3.94
CA VAL A 26 -12.32 7.76 -3.11
C VAL A 26 -11.90 7.26 -1.73
N LEU A 27 -10.65 7.53 -1.37
CA LEU A 27 -10.10 7.14 -0.08
C LEU A 27 -10.26 8.29 0.93
N THR A 28 -10.30 7.94 2.20
CA THR A 28 -10.29 8.90 3.32
C THR A 28 -9.23 8.49 4.33
N SER A 29 -8.68 9.45 5.08
CA SER A 29 -7.74 9.16 6.15
C SER A 29 -8.00 10.05 7.36
N ARG A 30 -8.54 9.49 8.44
CA ARG A 30 -8.78 10.23 9.69
C ARG A 30 -7.51 10.89 10.23
N CYS A 31 -6.35 10.26 10.04
CA CYS A 31 -5.07 10.84 10.45
C CYS A 31 -4.75 12.09 9.64
N LEU A 32 -4.93 12.06 8.32
CA LEU A 32 -4.68 13.23 7.47
C LEU A 32 -5.75 14.31 7.65
N ASP A 33 -7.01 13.93 7.91
CA ASP A 33 -8.08 14.87 8.24
C ASP A 33 -7.75 15.67 9.51
N GLN A 34 -7.26 14.98 10.55
CA GLN A 34 -6.83 15.60 11.80
C GLN A 34 -5.64 16.54 11.60
N LEU A 35 -4.64 16.12 10.81
CA LEU A 35 -3.49 16.95 10.48
C LEU A 35 -3.87 18.21 9.69
N ALA A 36 -4.84 18.10 8.77
CA ALA A 36 -5.29 19.21 7.93
C ALA A 36 -6.36 20.09 8.59
N GLY A 37 -6.93 19.65 9.72
CA GLY A 37 -8.08 20.28 10.37
C GLY A 37 -9.35 20.31 9.51
N ARG A 38 -9.51 19.39 8.55
CA ARG A 38 -10.59 19.38 7.55
C ARG A 38 -10.82 17.98 6.97
N GLN A 39 -11.87 17.79 6.17
CA GLN A 39 -12.15 16.49 5.54
C GLN A 39 -11.49 16.38 4.17
N LEU A 40 -10.64 15.36 4.00
CA LEU A 40 -9.91 15.08 2.77
C LEU A 40 -10.42 13.82 2.08
N PHE A 41 -10.67 13.95 0.78
CA PHE A 41 -11.20 12.90 -0.09
C PHE A 41 -10.22 12.65 -1.23
N PHE A 42 -9.53 11.51 -1.22
CA PHE A 42 -8.44 11.24 -2.15
C PHE A 42 -8.92 10.39 -3.32
N LYS A 43 -9.02 10.97 -4.52
CA LYS A 43 -9.38 10.23 -5.73
C LYS A 43 -8.15 9.45 -6.24
N ALA A 44 -8.18 8.13 -6.09
CA ALA A 44 -7.02 7.25 -6.23
C ALA A 44 -6.71 6.86 -7.69
N GLU A 45 -6.36 7.83 -8.53
CA GLU A 45 -5.99 7.59 -9.94
C GLU A 45 -4.66 6.84 -10.12
N ASN A 46 -3.84 6.75 -9.07
CA ASN A 46 -2.70 5.84 -9.00
C ASN A 46 -3.11 4.36 -9.13
N LEU A 47 -4.36 4.00 -8.82
CA LEU A 47 -4.93 2.65 -8.98
C LEU A 47 -5.62 2.41 -10.34
N GLN A 48 -5.64 3.40 -11.20
CA GLN A 48 -6.21 3.25 -12.54
C GLN A 48 -5.36 2.27 -13.37
N LYS A 49 -5.94 1.74 -14.46
CA LYS A 49 -5.17 1.04 -15.50
C LYS A 49 -3.92 1.84 -15.86
N THR A 50 -2.81 1.14 -16.09
CA THR A 50 -1.47 1.73 -16.33
C THR A 50 -0.87 2.51 -15.15
N GLY A 51 -1.51 2.50 -13.98
CA GLY A 51 -1.00 3.10 -12.74
C GLY A 51 -1.13 4.63 -12.66
N SER A 52 -1.96 5.25 -13.51
CA SER A 52 -2.22 6.69 -13.50
C SER A 52 -3.51 7.09 -14.22
N PHE A 53 -3.93 8.34 -14.02
CA PHE A 53 -5.10 8.94 -14.66
C PHE A 53 -5.06 8.92 -16.20
N LYS A 54 -3.87 8.82 -16.81
CA LYS A 54 -3.67 8.99 -18.26
C LYS A 54 -4.51 8.02 -19.10
N ALA A 55 -4.82 6.84 -18.56
CA ALA A 55 -5.65 5.85 -19.24
C ALA A 55 -7.02 6.42 -19.66
N ARG A 56 -7.60 7.35 -18.90
CA ARG A 56 -8.95 7.89 -19.19
C ARG A 56 -8.96 8.68 -20.49
N GLY A 57 -8.12 9.71 -20.59
CA GLY A 57 -7.99 10.50 -21.82
C GLY A 57 -7.43 9.73 -23.00
N ALA A 58 -6.48 8.81 -22.77
CA ALA A 58 -5.94 7.98 -23.84
C ALA A 58 -7.00 7.04 -24.43
N CYS A 59 -7.75 6.31 -23.59
CA CYS A 59 -8.86 5.47 -24.04
C CYS A 59 -9.89 6.29 -24.80
N ASN A 60 -10.29 7.45 -24.27
CA ASN A 60 -11.26 8.30 -24.94
C ASN A 60 -10.79 8.73 -26.34
N ALA A 61 -9.56 9.23 -26.46
CA ALA A 61 -9.03 9.72 -27.72
C ALA A 61 -8.82 8.61 -28.77
N VAL A 62 -8.30 7.46 -28.35
CA VAL A 62 -8.05 6.31 -29.23
C VAL A 62 -9.36 5.64 -29.67
N PHE A 63 -10.35 5.53 -28.80
CA PHE A 63 -11.65 4.97 -29.18
C PHE A 63 -12.42 5.89 -30.12
N ILE A 64 -12.36 7.22 -29.92
CA ILE A 64 -12.90 8.19 -30.89
C ILE A 64 -12.22 8.02 -32.27
N GLU A 65 -10.90 7.79 -32.29
CA GLU A 65 -10.17 7.52 -33.53
C GLU A 65 -10.68 6.25 -34.23
N LYS A 66 -10.83 5.16 -33.47
CA LYS A 66 -11.37 3.89 -33.99
C LYS A 66 -12.81 4.02 -34.50
N GLU A 67 -13.65 4.77 -33.79
CA GLU A 67 -15.05 5.04 -34.15
C GLU A 67 -15.14 5.85 -35.45
N LYS A 68 -14.31 6.88 -35.60
CA LYS A 68 -14.29 7.72 -36.80
C LYS A 68 -13.68 7.03 -38.01
N ASN A 69 -12.66 6.20 -37.80
CA ASN A 69 -11.97 5.47 -38.85
C ASN A 69 -11.71 4.01 -38.42
N PRO A 70 -12.64 3.08 -38.72
CA PRO A 70 -12.47 1.67 -38.40
C PRO A 70 -11.22 1.04 -39.04
N ALA A 71 -10.77 1.57 -40.18
CA ALA A 71 -9.57 1.18 -40.90
C ALA A 71 -8.34 2.05 -40.53
N SER A 72 -8.38 2.74 -39.38
CA SER A 72 -7.27 3.60 -38.94
C SER A 72 -5.94 2.85 -38.94
N PRO A 73 -4.87 3.42 -39.52
CA PRO A 73 -3.54 2.81 -39.55
C PRO A 73 -2.88 2.78 -38.15
N GLY A 74 -3.56 3.33 -37.14
CA GLY A 74 -3.17 3.29 -35.74
C GLY A 74 -2.91 4.67 -35.17
N VAL A 75 -2.26 4.68 -34.00
CA VAL A 75 -1.98 5.90 -33.25
C VAL A 75 -0.49 6.03 -32.94
N VAL A 76 -0.03 7.27 -32.75
CA VAL A 76 1.34 7.57 -32.34
C VAL A 76 1.37 8.63 -31.24
N THR A 77 2.32 8.52 -30.30
CA THR A 77 2.58 9.54 -29.28
C THR A 77 4.06 9.61 -28.94
N HIS A 78 4.48 10.60 -28.14
CA HIS A 78 5.89 10.88 -27.82
C HIS A 78 6.18 10.97 -26.31
N SER A 79 5.71 9.99 -25.54
CA SER A 79 5.85 9.96 -24.08
C SER A 79 6.45 8.64 -23.59
N THR A 80 7.55 8.72 -22.85
CA THR A 80 8.17 7.59 -22.14
C THR A 80 7.55 7.31 -20.76
N GLY A 81 6.59 8.13 -20.34
CA GLY A 81 5.98 8.05 -19.02
C GLY A 81 4.55 7.51 -19.08
N ASN A 82 3.75 7.96 -18.11
CA ASN A 82 2.36 7.56 -17.93
C ASN A 82 1.49 7.64 -19.20
N HIS A 83 1.72 8.63 -20.07
CA HIS A 83 0.92 8.76 -21.31
C HIS A 83 1.27 7.72 -22.38
N GLY A 84 2.54 7.34 -22.53
CA GLY A 84 2.95 6.30 -23.48
C GLY A 84 2.31 4.96 -23.16
N GLN A 85 2.37 4.56 -21.88
CA GLN A 85 1.71 3.35 -21.39
C GLN A 85 0.19 3.41 -21.60
N ALA A 86 -0.43 4.56 -21.31
CA ALA A 86 -1.88 4.75 -21.47
C ALA A 86 -2.35 4.65 -22.93
N VAL A 87 -1.60 5.22 -23.89
CA VAL A 87 -1.93 5.13 -25.32
C VAL A 87 -1.69 3.70 -25.83
N ALA A 88 -0.60 3.05 -25.42
CA ALA A 88 -0.34 1.65 -25.76
C ALA A 88 -1.46 0.73 -25.25
N TYR A 89 -1.87 0.90 -23.98
CA TYR A 89 -3.00 0.19 -23.39
C TYR A 89 -4.31 0.44 -24.15
N ALA A 90 -4.64 1.71 -24.43
CA ALA A 90 -5.84 2.09 -25.14
C ALA A 90 -5.89 1.51 -26.56
N ALA A 91 -4.76 1.53 -27.28
CA ALA A 91 -4.63 0.97 -28.62
C ALA A 91 -4.80 -0.55 -28.63
N LYS A 92 -4.21 -1.25 -27.64
CA LYS A 92 -4.43 -2.69 -27.43
C LYS A 92 -5.91 -3.01 -27.22
N CYS A 93 -6.61 -2.25 -26.37
CA CYS A 93 -8.05 -2.41 -26.16
C CYS A 93 -8.88 -2.12 -27.42
N ALA A 94 -8.44 -1.19 -28.27
CA ALA A 94 -9.10 -0.83 -29.52
C ALA A 94 -8.79 -1.78 -30.70
N GLY A 95 -7.78 -2.65 -30.55
CA GLY A 95 -7.22 -3.43 -31.65
C GLY A 95 -6.56 -2.56 -32.72
N LEU A 96 -5.88 -1.47 -32.32
CA LEU A 96 -5.17 -0.55 -33.20
C LEU A 96 -3.65 -0.68 -33.05
N PRO A 97 -2.87 -0.55 -34.14
CA PRO A 97 -1.42 -0.39 -34.04
C PRO A 97 -1.05 0.88 -33.23
N CYS A 98 0.05 0.81 -32.49
CA CYS A 98 0.54 1.93 -31.69
C CYS A 98 2.05 2.08 -31.83
N SER A 99 2.52 3.29 -32.14
CA SER A 99 3.92 3.69 -31.93
C SER A 99 4.06 4.61 -30.74
N VAL A 100 5.13 4.43 -29.97
CA VAL A 100 5.54 5.38 -28.96
C VAL A 100 6.97 5.84 -29.23
N VAL A 101 7.12 7.14 -29.49
CA VAL A 101 8.42 7.78 -29.68
C VAL A 101 9.08 8.01 -28.32
N VAL A 102 10.27 7.44 -28.15
CA VAL A 102 11.04 7.45 -26.90
C VAL A 102 12.49 7.90 -27.15
N PRO A 103 13.11 8.69 -26.26
CA PRO A 103 14.55 8.96 -26.32
C PRO A 103 15.40 7.69 -26.21
N ARG A 104 16.56 7.66 -26.87
CA ARG A 104 17.52 6.54 -26.82
C ARG A 104 18.06 6.22 -25.41
N ASP A 105 18.07 7.21 -24.53
CA ASP A 105 18.53 7.10 -23.14
C ASP A 105 17.40 6.69 -22.16
N THR A 106 16.21 6.37 -22.66
CA THR A 106 15.09 5.97 -21.81
C THR A 106 15.42 4.68 -21.06
N PRO A 107 15.25 4.63 -19.72
CA PRO A 107 15.46 3.43 -18.93
C PRO A 107 14.63 2.24 -19.45
N LYS A 108 15.25 1.06 -19.56
CA LYS A 108 14.62 -0.16 -20.10
C LYS A 108 13.29 -0.48 -19.43
N VAL A 109 13.17 -0.29 -18.12
CA VAL A 109 11.93 -0.54 -17.37
C VAL A 109 10.73 0.29 -17.89
N LYS A 110 10.97 1.54 -18.31
CA LYS A 110 9.92 2.40 -18.89
C LYS A 110 9.54 1.95 -20.30
N CYS A 111 10.52 1.48 -21.08
CA CYS A 111 10.30 0.89 -22.41
C CYS A 111 9.50 -0.41 -22.33
N SER A 112 9.90 -1.35 -21.47
CA SER A 112 9.24 -2.64 -21.31
C SER A 112 7.78 -2.50 -20.88
N ALA A 113 7.45 -1.54 -20.00
CA ALA A 113 6.07 -1.27 -19.63
C ALA A 113 5.17 -0.83 -20.81
N ILE A 114 5.75 -0.20 -21.83
CA ILE A 114 5.03 0.20 -23.04
C ILE A 114 4.91 -0.98 -24.02
N GLU A 115 5.99 -1.75 -24.18
CA GLU A 115 6.04 -2.95 -25.03
C GLU A 115 5.13 -4.08 -24.51
N GLU A 116 4.96 -4.22 -23.19
CA GLU A 116 4.02 -5.16 -22.56
C GLU A 116 2.56 -4.95 -23.05
N TYR A 117 2.22 -3.73 -23.48
CA TYR A 117 0.93 -3.40 -24.10
C TYR A 117 0.93 -3.54 -25.63
N GLY A 118 2.02 -3.99 -26.24
CA GLY A 118 2.11 -4.29 -27.67
C GLY A 118 2.40 -3.09 -28.57
N ALA A 119 2.91 -1.98 -28.01
CA ALA A 119 3.31 -0.82 -28.80
C ALA A 119 4.72 -0.97 -29.37
N GLU A 120 4.91 -0.41 -30.57
CA GLU A 120 6.20 -0.28 -31.26
C GLU A 120 6.97 0.92 -30.69
N LEU A 121 8.18 0.69 -30.16
CA LEU A 121 9.05 1.78 -29.73
C LEU A 121 9.83 2.37 -30.90
N VAL A 122 9.73 3.69 -31.06
CA VAL A 122 10.50 4.45 -32.06
C VAL A 122 11.50 5.34 -31.32
N PHE A 123 12.79 5.11 -31.54
CA PHE A 123 13.84 5.84 -30.82
C PHE A 123 14.19 7.18 -31.48
N CYS A 124 14.43 8.20 -30.66
CA CYS A 124 14.85 9.55 -31.08
C CYS A 124 15.96 10.10 -30.17
N GLU A 125 16.52 11.25 -30.53
CA GLU A 125 17.52 11.93 -29.69
C GLU A 125 16.88 12.52 -28.42
N PRO A 126 17.62 12.63 -27.30
CA PRO A 126 17.09 13.02 -25.99
C PRO A 126 16.79 14.52 -25.87
N SER A 127 15.89 15.03 -26.72
CA SER A 127 15.41 16.42 -26.65
C SER A 127 13.89 16.51 -26.85
N PRO A 128 13.22 17.54 -26.27
CA PRO A 128 11.81 17.81 -26.56
C PRO A 128 11.52 18.02 -28.05
N LYS A 129 12.45 18.67 -28.75
CA LYS A 129 12.36 18.96 -30.19
C LYS A 129 12.37 17.68 -31.01
N SER A 130 13.39 16.83 -30.83
CA SER A 130 13.52 15.57 -31.58
C SER A 130 12.32 14.65 -31.36
N ARG A 131 11.82 14.53 -30.13
CA ARG A 131 10.60 13.75 -29.85
C ARG A 131 9.39 14.21 -30.67
N LYS A 132 9.15 15.53 -30.74
CA LYS A 132 8.02 16.09 -31.48
C LYS A 132 8.20 15.90 -32.99
N GLU A 133 9.40 16.16 -33.50
CA GLU A 133 9.73 16.02 -34.93
C GLU A 133 9.61 14.57 -35.38
N THR A 134 10.22 13.62 -34.67
CA THR A 134 10.11 12.19 -34.98
C THR A 134 8.66 11.69 -34.87
N CYS A 135 7.89 12.17 -33.89
CA CYS A 135 6.46 11.82 -33.79
C CYS A 135 5.65 12.33 -34.98
N ALA A 136 5.88 13.56 -35.42
CA ALA A 136 5.24 14.12 -36.61
C ALA A 136 5.67 13.39 -37.89
N GLU A 137 6.95 13.01 -37.99
CA GLU A 137 7.49 12.24 -39.11
C GLU A 137 6.82 10.85 -39.20
N ILE A 138 6.72 10.12 -38.08
CA ILE A 138 6.05 8.82 -38.04
C ILE A 138 4.56 8.97 -38.40
N ALA A 139 3.88 9.96 -37.84
CA ALA A 139 2.48 10.23 -38.18
C ALA A 139 2.29 10.47 -39.68
N SER A 140 3.14 11.31 -40.28
CA SER A 140 3.10 11.61 -41.71
C SER A 140 3.39 10.38 -42.59
N LYS A 141 4.42 9.61 -42.25
CA LYS A 141 4.84 8.42 -43.02
C LYS A 141 3.85 7.26 -42.94
N THR A 142 3.22 7.06 -41.79
CA THR A 142 2.37 5.88 -41.52
C THR A 142 0.88 6.19 -41.60
N GLY A 143 0.51 7.48 -41.68
CA GLY A 143 -0.88 7.93 -41.56
C GLY A 143 -1.46 7.80 -40.14
N ARG A 144 -0.65 7.44 -39.14
CA ARG A 144 -1.09 7.25 -37.74
C ARG A 144 -1.50 8.58 -37.12
N THR A 145 -2.59 8.56 -36.36
CA THR A 145 -3.11 9.75 -35.67
C THR A 145 -2.29 10.05 -34.42
N ILE A 146 -1.83 11.30 -34.28
CA ILE A 146 -1.13 11.74 -33.07
C ILE A 146 -2.13 11.86 -31.91
N ILE A 147 -1.83 11.22 -30.78
CA ILE A 147 -2.55 11.38 -29.52
C ILE A 147 -1.68 12.19 -28.56
N HIS A 148 -1.95 13.48 -28.43
CA HIS A 148 -1.13 14.39 -27.65
C HIS A 148 -1.37 14.19 -26.13
N PRO A 149 -0.33 14.28 -25.27
CA PRO A 149 -0.43 13.93 -23.85
C PRO A 149 -1.37 14.80 -22.99
N TYR A 150 -1.74 15.99 -23.45
CA TYR A 150 -2.62 16.90 -22.69
C TYR A 150 -3.34 17.92 -23.57
N ASP A 151 -2.65 18.43 -24.59
CA ASP A 151 -3.18 19.46 -25.52
C ASP A 151 -4.07 18.86 -26.63
N ASP A 152 -5.10 18.14 -26.23
CA ASP A 152 -6.07 17.48 -27.12
C ASP A 152 -7.42 17.42 -26.39
N TYR A 153 -8.47 18.01 -26.95
CA TYR A 153 -9.80 18.05 -26.33
C TYR A 153 -10.37 16.66 -26.04
N ARG A 154 -10.07 15.65 -26.87
CA ARG A 154 -10.48 14.26 -26.63
C ARG A 154 -9.82 13.73 -25.35
N VAL A 155 -8.54 14.03 -25.16
CA VAL A 155 -7.82 13.64 -23.95
C VAL A 155 -8.38 14.37 -22.74
N MET A 156 -8.55 15.70 -22.79
CA MET A 156 -9.10 16.51 -21.69
C MET A 156 -10.49 16.04 -21.27
N THR A 157 -11.38 15.75 -22.22
CA THR A 157 -12.72 15.22 -21.97
C THR A 157 -12.67 13.90 -21.20
N GLY A 158 -11.79 12.98 -21.61
CA GLY A 158 -11.60 11.73 -20.87
C GLY A 158 -11.05 11.96 -19.46
N GLN A 159 -10.14 12.92 -19.27
CA GLN A 159 -9.65 13.25 -17.93
C GLN A 159 -10.72 13.93 -17.06
N GLY A 160 -11.70 14.62 -17.65
CA GLY A 160 -12.84 15.19 -16.93
C GLY A 160 -13.67 14.15 -16.19
N THR A 161 -13.66 12.89 -16.65
CA THR A 161 -14.36 11.79 -15.97
C THR A 161 -13.89 11.54 -14.53
N ILE A 162 -12.70 12.00 -14.15
CA ILE A 162 -12.20 11.96 -12.77
C ILE A 162 -13.10 12.77 -11.84
N ALA A 163 -13.44 14.00 -12.25
CA ALA A 163 -14.31 14.89 -11.50
C ALA A 163 -15.76 14.41 -11.51
N LEU A 164 -16.20 13.82 -12.63
CA LEU A 164 -17.53 13.20 -12.72
C LEU A 164 -17.69 12.12 -11.64
N GLU A 165 -16.75 11.17 -11.55
CA GLU A 165 -16.79 10.14 -10.51
C GLU A 165 -16.67 10.73 -9.10
N LEU A 166 -15.70 11.63 -8.89
CA LEU A 166 -15.45 12.21 -7.57
C LEU A 166 -16.67 12.98 -7.02
N LEU A 167 -17.33 13.79 -7.85
CA LEU A 167 -18.48 14.60 -7.42
C LEU A 167 -19.78 13.80 -7.34
N MET A 168 -19.87 12.64 -8.01
CA MET A 168 -20.96 11.69 -7.78
C MET A 168 -20.82 10.95 -6.44
N GLU A 169 -19.60 10.61 -6.05
CA GLU A 169 -19.31 9.87 -4.81
C GLU A 169 -19.28 10.78 -3.57
N VAL A 170 -18.75 12.00 -3.73
CA VAL A 170 -18.66 13.02 -2.68
C VAL A 170 -19.34 14.29 -3.18
N PRO A 171 -20.66 14.42 -3.02
CA PRO A 171 -21.35 15.67 -3.31
C PRO A 171 -20.87 16.76 -2.34
N ASP A 172 -21.00 18.02 -2.76
CA ASP A 172 -20.74 19.20 -1.93
C ASP A 172 -19.26 19.42 -1.57
N LEU A 173 -18.33 19.08 -2.47
CA LEU A 173 -16.91 19.44 -2.30
C LEU A 173 -16.70 20.95 -2.41
N ASP A 174 -15.98 21.56 -1.46
CA ASP A 174 -15.61 22.98 -1.52
C ASP A 174 -14.50 23.25 -2.53
N ALA A 175 -13.58 22.30 -2.66
CA ALA A 175 -12.42 22.42 -3.53
C ALA A 175 -11.91 21.07 -4.06
N ILE A 176 -11.23 21.10 -5.21
CA ILE A 176 -10.44 19.99 -5.74
C ILE A 176 -9.01 20.48 -6.02
N LEU A 177 -8.02 19.81 -5.45
CA LEU A 177 -6.59 20.06 -5.70
C LEU A 177 -6.07 19.13 -6.80
N VAL A 178 -5.52 19.73 -7.86
CA VAL A 178 -5.11 19.00 -9.06
C VAL A 178 -3.65 19.29 -9.42
N PRO A 179 -2.74 18.28 -9.36
CA PRO A 179 -1.38 18.43 -9.88
C PRO A 179 -1.38 18.87 -11.34
N ILE A 180 -0.57 19.86 -11.71
CA ILE A 180 -0.57 20.45 -13.06
C ILE A 180 0.78 20.40 -13.78
N SER A 181 0.76 19.74 -14.94
CA SER A 181 1.83 19.74 -15.95
C SER A 181 1.42 20.62 -17.14
N GLY A 182 1.14 20.02 -18.30
CA GLY A 182 0.56 20.68 -19.47
C GLY A 182 -0.91 21.13 -19.35
N GLY A 183 -1.58 20.86 -18.22
CA GLY A 183 -2.93 21.39 -17.92
C GLY A 183 -4.13 20.54 -18.38
N GLY A 184 -3.93 19.43 -19.11
CA GLY A 184 -5.05 18.67 -19.67
C GLY A 184 -5.99 18.03 -18.64
N MET A 185 -5.44 17.48 -17.55
CA MET A 185 -6.24 16.93 -16.45
C MET A 185 -7.02 18.02 -15.72
N THR A 186 -6.34 19.09 -15.31
CA THR A 186 -6.94 20.23 -14.63
C THR A 186 -8.02 20.90 -15.47
N SER A 187 -7.84 21.00 -16.79
CA SER A 187 -8.85 21.55 -17.71
C SER A 187 -10.12 20.70 -17.73
N GLY A 188 -10.00 19.38 -17.91
CA GLY A 188 -11.15 18.46 -17.88
C GLY A 188 -11.88 18.46 -16.54
N ILE A 189 -11.13 18.44 -15.43
CA ILE A 189 -11.69 18.50 -14.07
C ILE A 189 -12.40 19.84 -13.82
N ALA A 190 -11.79 20.97 -14.20
CA ALA A 190 -12.35 22.29 -13.98
C ALA A 190 -13.67 22.53 -14.73
N ILE A 191 -13.75 22.12 -16.01
CA ILE A 191 -15.00 22.20 -16.78
C ILE A 191 -16.08 21.33 -16.13
N THR A 192 -15.76 20.07 -15.83
CA THR A 192 -16.71 19.12 -15.25
C THR A 192 -17.22 19.58 -13.89
N ALA A 193 -16.32 20.04 -13.02
CA ALA A 193 -16.67 20.56 -11.70
C ALA A 193 -17.53 21.82 -11.80
N ARG A 194 -17.20 22.75 -12.71
CA ARG A 194 -17.99 23.97 -12.92
C ARG A 194 -19.43 23.67 -13.34
N GLU A 195 -19.63 22.69 -14.23
CA GLU A 195 -20.97 22.34 -14.72
C GLU A 195 -21.77 21.49 -13.72
N MET A 196 -21.13 20.61 -12.96
CA MET A 196 -21.82 19.76 -11.97
C MET A 196 -22.09 20.49 -10.66
N GLN A 197 -21.10 21.25 -10.17
CA GLN A 197 -21.14 21.91 -8.88
C GLN A 197 -20.42 23.25 -8.96
N PRO A 198 -21.08 24.33 -9.44
CA PRO A 198 -20.44 25.63 -9.68
C PRO A 198 -19.71 26.25 -8.47
N ALA A 199 -20.08 25.86 -7.25
CA ALA A 199 -19.45 26.31 -6.02
C ALA A 199 -18.11 25.62 -5.72
N CYS A 200 -17.84 24.43 -6.29
CA CYS A 200 -16.60 23.70 -6.08
C CYS A 200 -15.44 24.39 -6.81
N ARG A 201 -14.37 24.71 -6.08
CA ARG A 201 -13.22 25.44 -6.60
C ARG A 201 -12.07 24.51 -6.99
N VAL A 202 -11.67 24.52 -8.25
CA VAL A 202 -10.54 23.70 -8.73
C VAL A 202 -9.24 24.49 -8.68
N PHE A 203 -8.33 24.09 -7.80
CA PHE A 203 -7.03 24.73 -7.63
C PHE A 203 -5.91 23.87 -8.26
N PRO A 204 -5.10 24.44 -9.17
CA PRO A 204 -3.91 23.79 -9.65
C PRO A 204 -2.83 23.71 -8.55
N VAL A 205 -2.05 22.63 -8.56
CA VAL A 205 -0.88 22.46 -7.70
C VAL A 205 0.35 22.21 -8.56
N GLU A 206 1.37 23.05 -8.43
CA GLU A 206 2.55 23.06 -9.30
C GLU A 206 3.88 22.92 -8.55
N PRO A 207 4.94 22.40 -9.22
CA PRO A 207 6.30 22.53 -8.71
C PRO A 207 6.78 23.98 -8.74
N ALA A 208 7.70 24.32 -7.83
CA ALA A 208 8.42 25.58 -7.85
C ALA A 208 9.07 25.85 -9.23
N GLY A 209 9.03 27.11 -9.68
CA GLY A 209 9.57 27.54 -10.98
C GLY A 209 8.61 27.42 -12.17
N LYS A 210 7.39 26.88 -11.98
CA LYS A 210 6.37 26.82 -13.03
C LYS A 210 5.68 28.17 -13.29
N PHE A 211 5.41 28.97 -12.25
CA PHE A 211 4.84 30.34 -12.37
C PHE A 211 3.45 30.40 -13.06
N LEU A 212 2.62 29.36 -12.95
CA LEU A 212 1.29 29.35 -13.59
C LEU A 212 0.37 30.45 -13.07
N GLU A 213 0.40 30.73 -11.75
CA GLU A 213 -0.46 31.76 -11.15
C GLU A 213 -0.32 33.12 -11.83
N LYS A 214 0.93 33.55 -12.11
CA LYS A 214 1.20 34.82 -12.79
C LYS A 214 0.58 34.85 -14.19
N SER A 215 0.69 33.76 -14.92
CA SER A 215 0.12 33.60 -16.26
C SER A 215 -1.42 33.57 -16.23
N LEU A 216 -2.04 32.91 -15.24
CA LEU A 216 -3.50 32.88 -15.11
C LEU A 216 -4.09 34.26 -14.75
N ARG A 217 -3.47 34.97 -13.80
CA ARG A 217 -3.91 36.31 -13.36
C ARG A 217 -3.80 37.34 -14.48
N SER A 218 -2.73 37.29 -15.28
CA SER A 218 -2.55 38.19 -16.43
C SER A 218 -3.33 37.75 -17.67
N ARG A 219 -3.79 36.49 -17.71
CA ARG A 219 -4.32 35.82 -18.91
C ARG A 219 -3.32 35.83 -20.08
N GLU A 220 -2.03 35.90 -19.78
CA GLU A 220 -0.93 35.87 -20.74
C GLU A 220 -0.03 34.66 -20.49
N ARG A 221 0.54 34.08 -21.55
CA ARG A 221 1.50 32.97 -21.44
C ARG A 221 2.90 33.53 -21.18
N LEU A 222 3.24 33.75 -19.91
CA LEU A 222 4.47 34.46 -19.49
C LEU A 222 5.73 33.58 -19.43
N TRP A 223 5.76 32.46 -20.15
CA TRP A 223 6.90 31.53 -20.14
C TRP A 223 7.95 31.85 -21.21
N PRO A 224 9.22 31.47 -20.98
CA PRO A 224 10.23 31.51 -22.02
C PRO A 224 9.85 30.63 -23.22
N ASN A 225 10.25 31.08 -24.42
CA ASN A 225 10.20 30.31 -25.66
C ASN A 225 11.66 30.11 -26.12
N PRO A 226 12.17 28.88 -26.32
CA PRO A 226 11.45 27.60 -26.34
C PRO A 226 11.04 27.07 -24.96
N PRO A 227 10.05 26.14 -24.92
CA PRO A 227 9.58 25.52 -23.67
C PRO A 227 10.69 24.75 -22.94
N GLN A 228 10.72 24.88 -21.61
CA GLN A 228 11.71 24.25 -20.75
C GLN A 228 11.10 23.15 -19.85
N PHE A 229 11.96 22.28 -19.33
CA PHE A 229 11.64 21.42 -18.20
C PHE A 229 12.19 22.04 -16.92
N LEU A 230 11.44 21.86 -15.84
CA LEU A 230 11.87 22.19 -14.50
C LEU A 230 12.84 21.13 -13.99
N ASP A 231 13.82 21.57 -13.21
CA ASP A 231 14.66 20.69 -12.41
C ASP A 231 13.87 20.31 -11.14
N THR A 232 13.21 19.16 -11.18
CA THR A 232 12.33 18.67 -10.11
C THR A 232 12.24 17.16 -10.14
N ILE A 233 12.09 16.53 -8.98
CA ILE A 233 11.79 15.09 -8.85
C ILE A 233 10.45 14.70 -9.50
N ALA A 234 9.55 15.66 -9.73
CA ALA A 234 8.20 15.40 -10.20
C ALA A 234 8.10 15.26 -11.73
N ASP A 235 8.61 14.14 -12.26
CA ASP A 235 8.67 13.83 -13.70
C ASP A 235 7.32 14.06 -14.43
N ALA A 236 6.20 13.71 -13.78
CA ALA A 236 4.87 13.86 -14.35
C ALA A 236 4.41 15.33 -14.52
N ILE A 237 4.94 16.26 -13.73
CA ILE A 237 4.59 17.69 -13.74
C ILE A 237 5.75 18.64 -14.07
N ARG A 238 6.88 18.11 -14.55
CA ARG A 238 8.09 18.87 -14.91
C ARG A 238 7.97 19.85 -16.08
N THR A 239 6.88 19.83 -16.86
CA THR A 239 6.73 20.75 -18.01
C THR A 239 6.44 22.15 -17.48
N GLN A 240 7.27 23.13 -17.82
CA GLN A 240 7.13 24.48 -17.28
C GLN A 240 5.84 25.17 -17.79
N GLN A 241 5.61 25.20 -19.09
CA GLN A 241 4.39 25.80 -19.66
C GLN A 241 3.20 24.82 -19.73
N VAL A 242 1.98 25.37 -19.75
CA VAL A 242 0.77 24.60 -20.10
C VAL A 242 0.57 24.56 -21.62
N GLY A 243 -0.29 23.67 -22.12
CA GLY A 243 -0.67 23.56 -23.54
C GLY A 243 -1.40 24.80 -24.08
N ASP A 244 -1.44 24.94 -25.41
CA ASP A 244 -2.08 26.09 -26.08
C ASP A 244 -3.61 25.99 -26.00
N LEU A 245 -4.16 24.77 -26.08
CA LEU A 245 -5.59 24.51 -25.93
C LEU A 245 -6.01 24.48 -24.45
N THR A 246 -5.11 24.11 -23.54
CA THR A 246 -5.44 24.04 -22.10
C THR A 246 -5.44 25.41 -21.43
N PHE A 247 -4.55 26.32 -21.80
CA PHE A 247 -4.44 27.65 -21.16
C PHE A 247 -5.73 28.49 -21.16
N PRO A 248 -6.46 28.67 -22.29
CA PRO A 248 -7.69 29.44 -22.26
C PRO A 248 -8.76 28.79 -21.38
N ILE A 249 -8.80 27.46 -21.30
CA ILE A 249 -9.71 26.74 -20.39
C ILE A 249 -9.32 27.01 -18.94
N LEU A 250 -8.03 26.92 -18.59
CA LEU A 250 -7.56 27.19 -17.24
C LEU A 250 -7.86 28.62 -16.79
N CYS A 251 -7.72 29.61 -17.68
CA CYS A 251 -8.03 31.01 -17.38
C CYS A 251 -9.51 31.26 -17.04
N GLU A 252 -10.40 30.43 -17.58
CA GLU A 252 -11.85 30.59 -17.46
C GLU A 252 -12.45 29.70 -16.35
N PHE A 253 -11.99 28.46 -16.23
CA PHE A 253 -12.65 27.44 -15.40
C PHE A 253 -11.88 27.10 -14.11
N ALA A 254 -10.56 27.25 -14.08
CA ALA A 254 -9.76 26.97 -12.88
C ALA A 254 -9.62 28.23 -12.00
N GLN A 255 -9.28 28.03 -10.73
CA GLN A 255 -8.89 29.14 -9.86
C GLN A 255 -7.54 29.71 -10.31
N HIS A 256 -7.40 31.04 -10.24
CA HIS A 256 -6.14 31.71 -10.57
C HIS A 256 -5.09 31.55 -9.46
N LYS A 257 -5.53 31.32 -8.22
CA LYS A 257 -4.65 30.89 -7.13
C LYS A 257 -4.09 29.51 -7.45
N VAL A 258 -2.76 29.39 -7.43
CA VAL A 258 -2.04 28.13 -7.62
C VAL A 258 -1.23 27.84 -6.37
N PHE A 259 -1.21 26.58 -5.96
CA PHE A 259 -0.38 26.11 -4.86
C PHE A 259 0.96 25.64 -5.39
N THR A 260 2.03 26.35 -5.05
CA THR A 260 3.39 26.00 -5.45
C THR A 260 4.06 25.20 -4.33
N VAL A 261 4.67 24.08 -4.69
CA VAL A 261 5.39 23.19 -3.76
C VAL A 261 6.81 22.92 -4.21
N THR A 262 7.73 22.75 -3.27
CA THR A 262 9.11 22.32 -3.52
C THR A 262 9.21 20.79 -3.55
N ASP A 263 10.32 20.26 -4.08
CA ASP A 263 10.56 18.82 -4.09
C ASP A 263 10.51 18.20 -2.69
N GLN A 264 11.08 18.86 -1.68
CA GLN A 264 11.05 18.37 -0.30
C GLN A 264 9.62 18.27 0.24
N GLN A 265 8.76 19.24 -0.10
CA GLN A 265 7.35 19.23 0.29
C GLN A 265 6.56 18.12 -0.43
N MET A 266 6.89 17.85 -1.70
CA MET A 266 6.32 16.71 -2.42
C MET A 266 6.72 15.38 -1.78
N VAL A 267 7.99 15.25 -1.36
CA VAL A 267 8.49 14.07 -0.64
C VAL A 267 7.71 13.85 0.66
N GLU A 268 7.46 14.90 1.43
CA GLU A 268 6.64 14.81 2.64
C GLU A 268 5.23 14.29 2.35
N GLY A 269 4.56 14.84 1.34
CA GLY A 269 3.24 14.37 0.89
C GLY A 269 3.26 12.91 0.40
N MET A 270 4.32 12.49 -0.30
CA MET A 270 4.50 11.09 -0.70
C MET A 270 4.63 10.19 0.54
N ARG A 271 5.52 10.52 1.49
CA ARG A 271 5.78 9.71 2.68
C ARG A 271 4.53 9.52 3.53
N LEU A 272 3.78 10.60 3.78
CA LEU A 272 2.51 10.52 4.52
C LEU A 272 1.50 9.60 3.82
N THR A 273 1.45 9.62 2.49
CA THR A 273 0.57 8.75 1.71
C THR A 273 1.00 7.27 1.81
N PHE A 274 2.29 6.99 1.73
CA PHE A 274 2.83 5.63 1.89
C PHE A 274 2.61 5.11 3.32
N GLU A 275 2.92 5.91 4.33
CA GLU A 275 2.89 5.51 5.73
C GLU A 275 1.47 5.42 6.29
N ARG A 276 0.58 6.36 5.94
CA ARG A 276 -0.75 6.47 6.57
C ARG A 276 -1.88 5.89 5.72
N MET A 277 -1.77 5.97 4.40
CA MET A 277 -2.78 5.41 3.49
C MET A 277 -2.37 4.08 2.87
N LYS A 278 -1.11 3.68 3.04
CA LYS A 278 -0.51 2.46 2.45
C LYS A 278 -0.58 2.46 0.93
N MET A 279 -0.53 3.64 0.31
CA MET A 279 -0.63 3.83 -1.12
C MET A 279 0.69 4.31 -1.69
N VAL A 280 1.17 3.64 -2.74
CA VAL A 280 2.32 4.06 -3.53
C VAL A 280 1.85 5.12 -4.53
N VAL A 281 2.44 6.31 -4.44
CA VAL A 281 2.14 7.47 -5.27
C VAL A 281 3.42 8.13 -5.78
N GLU A 282 3.34 8.78 -6.95
CA GLU A 282 4.43 9.58 -7.51
C GLU A 282 4.49 10.99 -6.89
N ALA A 283 5.60 11.72 -7.07
CA ALA A 283 5.82 13.05 -6.48
C ALA A 283 4.73 14.07 -6.83
N ALA A 284 4.15 13.98 -8.03
CA ALA A 284 3.03 14.84 -8.43
C ALA A 284 1.79 14.66 -7.55
N SER A 285 1.49 13.44 -7.12
CA SER A 285 0.42 13.18 -6.15
C SER A 285 0.80 13.73 -4.77
N GLY A 286 2.07 13.56 -4.37
CA GLY A 286 2.62 14.12 -3.13
C GLY A 286 2.46 15.64 -3.04
N ALA A 287 2.61 16.35 -4.16
CA ALA A 287 2.36 17.78 -4.26
C ALA A 287 0.94 18.17 -3.80
N ALA A 288 -0.09 17.50 -4.34
CA ALA A 288 -1.47 17.78 -3.99
C ALA A 288 -1.80 17.42 -2.54
N VAL A 289 -1.22 16.33 -2.03
CA VAL A 289 -1.36 15.95 -0.62
C VAL A 289 -0.75 17.02 0.28
N TYR A 290 0.47 17.47 0.01
CA TYR A 290 1.11 18.52 0.80
C TYR A 290 0.31 19.83 0.80
N ALA A 291 -0.16 20.27 -0.36
CA ALA A 291 -0.98 21.48 -0.48
C ALA A 291 -2.29 21.36 0.32
N ALA A 292 -2.93 20.18 0.33
CA ALA A 292 -4.15 19.91 1.09
C ALA A 292 -3.93 20.03 2.61
N LEU A 293 -2.76 19.62 3.09
CA LEU A 293 -2.42 19.63 4.51
C LEU A 293 -2.03 21.03 5.00
N HIS A 294 -1.31 21.81 4.18
CA HIS A 294 -0.55 22.97 4.70
C HIS A 294 -0.85 24.33 4.04
N GLN A 295 -1.50 24.38 2.88
CA GLN A 295 -1.56 25.64 2.10
C GLN A 295 -2.97 26.20 1.92
N LEU A 296 -4.01 25.44 2.29
CA LEU A 296 -5.39 25.86 2.07
C LEU A 296 -5.87 27.02 2.96
N GLU A 297 -5.15 27.35 4.02
CA GLU A 297 -5.43 28.53 4.86
C GLU A 297 -5.22 29.85 4.10
N GLU A 298 -4.46 29.84 3.00
CA GLU A 298 -4.24 31.00 2.13
C GLU A 298 -5.50 31.39 1.32
N VAL A 299 -6.56 30.58 1.38
CA VAL A 299 -7.80 30.78 0.62
C VAL A 299 -8.94 31.18 1.55
N THR A 300 -9.66 32.25 1.21
CA THR A 300 -10.81 32.73 1.98
C THR A 300 -12.11 32.65 1.15
N PRO A 301 -13.17 31.98 1.65
CA PRO A 301 -13.19 31.13 2.84
C PRO A 301 -12.38 29.84 2.63
N SER A 302 -11.78 29.33 3.71
CA SER A 302 -10.94 28.12 3.70
C SER A 302 -11.79 26.87 3.42
N PRO A 303 -11.46 26.07 2.38
CA PRO A 303 -12.18 24.83 2.07
C PRO A 303 -12.19 23.82 3.22
N GLN A 304 -13.35 23.24 3.54
CA GLN A 304 -13.52 22.25 4.60
C GLN A 304 -13.65 20.82 4.06
N LYS A 305 -14.28 20.63 2.89
CA LYS A 305 -14.35 19.35 2.17
C LYS A 305 -13.54 19.43 0.89
N VAL A 306 -12.43 18.69 0.83
CA VAL A 306 -11.43 18.85 -0.23
C VAL A 306 -11.17 17.54 -0.95
N GLY A 307 -11.40 17.55 -2.26
CA GLY A 307 -10.94 16.50 -3.17
C GLY A 307 -9.44 16.65 -3.47
N VAL A 308 -8.68 15.58 -3.32
CA VAL A 308 -7.23 15.54 -3.61
C VAL A 308 -6.99 14.47 -4.68
N ILE A 309 -6.42 14.86 -5.82
CA ILE A 309 -6.17 13.91 -6.92
C ILE A 309 -4.82 13.23 -6.73
N LEU A 310 -4.83 11.92 -6.45
CA LEU A 310 -3.63 11.08 -6.48
C LEU A 310 -3.38 10.63 -7.93
N CYS A 311 -2.79 11.49 -8.75
CA CYS A 311 -2.78 11.34 -10.21
C CYS A 311 -2.05 10.11 -10.75
N GLY A 312 -1.06 9.58 -10.01
CA GLY A 312 -0.29 8.42 -10.46
C GLY A 312 0.56 7.80 -9.35
N GLY A 313 1.00 6.56 -9.59
CA GLY A 313 1.82 5.75 -8.68
C GLY A 313 2.95 5.00 -9.37
N ASN A 314 3.35 5.43 -10.57
CA ASN A 314 4.48 4.84 -11.29
C ASN A 314 5.78 5.48 -10.81
N VAL A 315 6.40 4.84 -9.81
CA VAL A 315 7.67 5.24 -9.22
C VAL A 315 8.72 4.17 -9.48
N ASP A 316 9.97 4.60 -9.60
CA ASP A 316 11.12 3.71 -9.53
C ASP A 316 11.43 3.48 -8.04
N LEU A 317 11.27 2.24 -7.56
CA LEU A 317 11.43 1.91 -6.15
C LEU A 317 12.90 1.99 -5.68
N ASP A 318 13.85 1.90 -6.61
CA ASP A 318 15.27 2.00 -6.31
C ASP A 318 15.76 3.46 -6.30
N LEU A 319 14.95 4.39 -6.80
CA LEU A 319 15.22 5.83 -6.84
C LEU A 319 14.19 6.65 -6.04
N LEU A 320 13.68 6.08 -4.94
CA LEU A 320 12.78 6.82 -4.05
C LEU A 320 13.50 8.08 -3.52
N PRO A 321 12.85 9.25 -3.48
CA PRO A 321 13.52 10.52 -3.15
C PRO A 321 14.17 10.58 -1.77
N TRP A 322 13.72 9.75 -0.82
CA TRP A 322 14.30 9.65 0.52
C TRP A 322 15.44 8.62 0.64
N ALA A 323 15.72 7.83 -0.40
CA ALA A 323 16.79 6.84 -0.40
C ALA A 323 18.19 7.46 -0.26
N THR A 324 18.40 8.67 -0.79
CA THR A 324 19.70 9.38 -0.75
C THR A 324 20.02 9.96 0.63
N GLN A 325 19.04 10.16 1.51
CA GLN A 325 19.29 10.69 2.86
C GLN A 325 19.91 9.64 3.80
N VAL A 326 19.79 8.35 3.47
CA VAL A 326 20.33 7.23 4.27
C VAL A 326 21.87 7.15 4.16
N GLY A 327 22.45 7.68 3.07
CA GLY A 327 23.90 7.67 2.84
C GLY A 327 24.72 8.64 3.71
N LEU A 328 24.08 9.64 4.35
CA LEU A 328 24.76 10.65 5.17
C LEU A 328 24.63 10.40 6.69
N ASN A 329 23.69 9.55 7.13
CA ASN A 329 23.37 9.33 8.54
C ASN A 329 23.19 7.85 8.91
N ALA A 330 23.96 6.93 8.31
CA ALA A 330 24.03 5.57 8.84
C ALA A 330 24.75 5.59 10.21
N PRO A 331 24.13 5.17 11.32
CA PRO A 331 24.86 4.85 12.54
C PRO A 331 25.82 3.70 12.20
N GLY A 332 27.09 3.86 12.58
CA GLY A 332 28.18 2.96 12.22
C GLY A 332 27.81 1.48 12.36
N GLY A 333 28.16 0.71 11.34
CA GLY A 333 28.02 -0.74 11.32
C GLY A 333 28.69 -1.36 12.56
N PHE A 334 28.00 -2.33 13.16
CA PHE A 334 28.60 -3.20 14.15
C PHE A 334 29.72 -4.00 13.50
N SER A 335 30.96 -3.53 13.63
CA SER A 335 32.14 -4.36 13.41
C SER A 335 32.29 -5.31 14.60
N ALA A 336 31.99 -6.59 14.40
CA ALA A 336 32.45 -7.63 15.31
C ALA A 336 33.97 -7.75 15.14
N GLN A 337 34.73 -7.17 16.07
CA GLN A 337 36.12 -7.56 16.30
C GLN A 337 36.18 -8.35 17.60
N ASP A 338 36.51 -9.63 17.44
CA ASP A 338 36.85 -10.56 18.50
C ASP A 338 38.01 -10.00 19.34
N SER A 339 37.79 -9.86 20.64
CA SER A 339 38.87 -9.88 21.62
C SER A 339 38.37 -10.56 22.88
N HIS A 340 38.88 -11.77 23.12
CA HIS A 340 38.78 -12.45 24.40
C HIS A 340 39.61 -11.70 25.46
N PRO A 341 39.07 -11.53 26.68
CA PRO A 341 39.90 -11.62 27.86
C PRO A 341 39.39 -12.73 28.78
N THR A 342 40.32 -13.60 29.12
CA THR A 342 40.27 -14.62 30.17
C THR A 342 40.13 -13.98 31.57
N GLY A 343 39.29 -14.55 32.44
CA GLY A 343 39.58 -14.63 33.89
C GLY A 343 38.55 -14.08 34.88
N ALA A 344 37.95 -15.01 35.63
CA ALA A 344 37.43 -14.92 37.03
C ALA A 344 35.98 -14.40 37.27
N PRO A 345 35.35 -14.78 38.40
CA PRO A 345 34.81 -16.11 38.68
C PRO A 345 33.28 -16.11 38.84
N SER A 346 32.70 -17.30 38.66
CA SER A 346 31.29 -17.63 38.82
C SER A 346 30.71 -17.27 40.19
N ARG A 347 29.61 -16.48 40.20
CA ARG A 347 28.62 -16.50 41.29
C ARG A 347 27.42 -17.31 40.83
N GLN A 348 27.26 -18.50 41.40
CA GLN A 348 26.04 -19.29 41.30
C GLN A 348 24.91 -18.56 42.02
N TYR A 349 23.90 -18.11 41.28
CA TYR A 349 22.57 -17.88 41.81
C TYR A 349 21.72 -19.09 41.42
N THR A 350 21.61 -20.05 42.33
CA THR A 350 20.59 -21.09 42.27
C THR A 350 19.29 -20.49 42.78
N GLY A 351 18.45 -20.06 41.85
CA GLY A 351 17.07 -19.64 42.11
C GLY A 351 16.19 -20.17 40.99
N SER A 352 15.77 -21.43 41.10
CA SER A 352 14.76 -22.02 40.24
C SER A 352 13.40 -21.38 40.54
N LEU A 353 12.95 -20.48 39.66
CA LEU A 353 11.56 -20.07 39.55
C LEU A 353 10.94 -20.70 38.30
N ALA A 354 11.05 -22.03 38.20
CA ALA A 354 10.18 -22.84 37.36
C ALA A 354 8.99 -23.26 38.22
N GLY A 355 7.88 -22.54 38.15
CA GLY A 355 6.64 -22.96 38.82
C GLY A 355 5.81 -21.80 39.38
N VAL A 356 5.18 -21.02 38.51
CA VAL A 356 3.97 -20.26 38.88
C VAL A 356 2.91 -20.19 37.76
N GLU A 357 3.20 -20.61 36.51
CA GLU A 357 2.20 -20.52 35.42
C GLU A 357 1.64 -21.87 34.92
N SER A 358 2.05 -23.02 35.48
CA SER A 358 1.56 -24.33 35.04
C SER A 358 0.35 -24.88 35.82
N GLU A 359 -0.01 -24.31 36.97
CA GLU A 359 -0.92 -24.98 37.91
C GLU A 359 -2.42 -24.71 37.68
N ALA A 360 -2.81 -23.72 36.86
CA ALA A 360 -4.24 -23.43 36.64
C ALA A 360 -4.85 -24.09 35.39
N MET A 361 -4.05 -24.71 34.51
CA MET A 361 -4.54 -25.38 33.29
C MET A 361 -3.91 -26.76 33.00
N GLY A 362 -2.99 -27.23 33.84
CA GLY A 362 -2.31 -28.53 33.69
C GLY A 362 -3.22 -29.76 33.89
N ASP A 363 -4.31 -29.61 34.65
CA ASP A 363 -5.14 -30.74 35.12
C ASP A 363 -6.40 -31.03 34.29
N MET A 364 -6.59 -30.37 33.15
CA MET A 364 -7.72 -30.69 32.27
C MET A 364 -7.38 -31.82 31.29
N GLU A 365 -8.17 -32.90 31.30
CA GLU A 365 -8.11 -33.98 30.30
C GLU A 365 -8.06 -33.41 28.86
N PRO A 366 -7.37 -34.05 27.90
CA PRO A 366 -7.26 -33.56 26.52
C PRO A 366 -8.61 -33.30 25.82
N LYS A 367 -9.72 -33.88 26.31
CA LYS A 367 -11.08 -33.68 25.80
C LYS A 367 -11.79 -32.44 26.35
N SER A 368 -11.30 -31.80 27.41
CA SER A 368 -11.94 -30.62 28.04
C SER A 368 -11.25 -29.28 27.72
N ARG A 369 -10.19 -29.27 26.92
CA ARG A 369 -9.59 -28.03 26.41
C ARG A 369 -10.56 -27.36 25.41
N PRO A 370 -10.85 -26.05 25.55
CA PRO A 370 -11.71 -25.36 24.58
C PRO A 370 -11.08 -25.46 23.19
N ARG A 371 -11.74 -26.20 22.29
CA ARG A 371 -11.35 -26.26 20.87
C ARG A 371 -11.78 -24.95 20.22
N LEU A 372 -10.87 -24.33 19.47
CA LEU A 372 -11.23 -23.21 18.62
C LEU A 372 -12.22 -23.70 17.56
N GLY A 373 -13.50 -23.34 17.71
CA GLY A 373 -14.57 -23.68 16.77
C GLY A 373 -14.94 -22.52 15.84
N LEU A 374 -15.75 -22.82 14.83
CA LEU A 374 -16.27 -21.82 13.90
C LEU A 374 -17.17 -20.79 14.62
N ASP A 375 -17.94 -21.22 15.61
CA ASP A 375 -18.84 -20.34 16.37
C ASP A 375 -18.08 -19.31 17.21
N GLU A 376 -16.94 -19.68 17.79
CA GLU A 376 -16.03 -18.77 18.48
C GLU A 376 -15.48 -17.70 17.55
N VAL A 377 -15.13 -18.06 16.31
CA VAL A 377 -14.66 -17.11 15.30
C VAL A 377 -15.80 -16.19 14.84
N ARG A 378 -17.02 -16.71 14.65
CA ARG A 378 -18.20 -15.90 14.30
C ARG A 378 -18.53 -14.90 15.41
N ARG A 379 -18.55 -15.34 16.67
CA ARG A 379 -18.70 -14.44 17.83
C ARG A 379 -17.58 -13.41 17.90
N ALA A 380 -16.35 -13.77 17.53
CA ALA A 380 -15.26 -12.81 17.42
C ALA A 380 -15.51 -11.77 16.33
N ALA A 381 -15.98 -12.18 15.14
CA ALA A 381 -16.31 -11.28 14.04
C ALA A 381 -17.40 -10.28 14.43
N GLU A 382 -18.48 -10.75 15.06
CA GLU A 382 -19.56 -9.91 15.58
C GLU A 382 -19.02 -8.86 16.57
N ARG A 383 -18.24 -9.31 17.56
CA ARG A 383 -17.66 -8.47 18.62
C ARG A 383 -16.79 -7.32 18.08
N VAL A 384 -16.01 -7.57 17.03
CA VAL A 384 -15.03 -6.59 16.52
C VAL A 384 -15.53 -5.76 15.34
N SER A 385 -16.65 -6.16 14.71
CA SER A 385 -17.16 -5.59 13.45
C SER A 385 -17.30 -4.05 13.47
N ALA A 386 -17.81 -3.47 14.56
CA ALA A 386 -18.01 -2.03 14.68
C ALA A 386 -16.70 -1.21 14.78
N HIS A 387 -15.58 -1.85 15.09
CA HIS A 387 -14.30 -1.19 15.32
C HIS A 387 -13.29 -1.44 14.19
N LEU A 388 -13.49 -2.47 13.38
CA LEU A 388 -12.56 -2.88 12.33
C LEU A 388 -13.09 -2.57 10.94
N HIS A 389 -12.18 -2.48 9.98
CA HIS A 389 -12.53 -2.44 8.57
C HIS A 389 -12.85 -3.87 8.09
N LYS A 390 -13.91 -4.03 7.29
CA LYS A 390 -14.00 -5.16 6.36
C LYS A 390 -13.00 -4.89 5.23
N THR A 391 -11.80 -5.45 5.35
CA THR A 391 -10.71 -5.18 4.40
C THR A 391 -11.05 -5.77 3.03
N PRO A 392 -10.69 -5.10 1.92
CA PRO A 392 -11.03 -5.59 0.59
C PRO A 392 -10.22 -6.84 0.22
N VAL A 393 -10.75 -7.65 -0.71
CA VAL A 393 -9.96 -8.60 -1.48
C VAL A 393 -9.53 -7.94 -2.78
N LEU A 394 -8.22 -7.72 -2.92
CA LEU A 394 -7.63 -7.13 -4.11
C LEU A 394 -7.32 -8.20 -5.15
N THR A 395 -7.27 -7.82 -6.43
CA THR A 395 -6.85 -8.69 -7.53
C THR A 395 -5.87 -7.95 -8.45
N SER A 396 -5.09 -8.69 -9.22
CA SER A 396 -4.19 -8.11 -10.22
C SER A 396 -4.10 -9.00 -11.45
N THR A 397 -4.55 -8.49 -12.60
CA THR A 397 -4.46 -9.22 -13.88
C THR A 397 -3.01 -9.55 -14.24
N HIS A 398 -2.07 -8.66 -13.91
CA HIS A 398 -0.65 -8.88 -14.17
C HIS A 398 -0.08 -10.01 -13.30
N LEU A 399 -0.34 -9.98 -11.99
CA LEU A 399 0.13 -11.05 -11.10
C LEU A 399 -0.54 -12.39 -11.40
N ASN A 400 -1.80 -12.38 -11.83
CA ASN A 400 -2.49 -13.58 -12.30
C ASN A 400 -1.79 -14.18 -13.53
N ALA A 401 -1.42 -13.33 -14.49
CA ALA A 401 -0.70 -13.77 -15.69
C ALA A 401 0.70 -14.34 -15.34
N LEU A 402 1.44 -13.67 -14.44
CA LEU A 402 2.74 -14.16 -13.96
C LEU A 402 2.63 -15.51 -13.24
N ALA A 403 1.60 -15.68 -12.41
CA ALA A 403 1.38 -16.91 -11.64
C ALA A 403 0.73 -18.03 -12.46
N GLY A 404 0.13 -17.71 -13.61
CA GLY A 404 -0.68 -18.63 -14.42
C GLY A 404 -1.98 -19.08 -13.73
N ARG A 405 -2.51 -18.28 -12.81
CA ARG A 405 -3.69 -18.61 -11.96
C ARG A 405 -4.35 -17.35 -11.41
N GLN A 406 -5.52 -17.49 -10.77
CA GLN A 406 -6.20 -16.37 -10.11
C GLN A 406 -5.71 -16.19 -8.67
N LEU A 407 -5.15 -15.01 -8.39
CA LEU A 407 -4.70 -14.61 -7.06
C LEU A 407 -5.68 -13.60 -6.44
N PHE A 408 -6.03 -13.84 -5.18
CA PHE A 408 -6.94 -13.03 -4.38
C PHE A 408 -6.21 -12.56 -3.12
N PHE A 409 -6.01 -11.26 -2.97
CA PHE A 409 -5.16 -10.71 -1.91
C PHE A 409 -6.02 -10.11 -0.80
N LYS A 410 -6.09 -10.78 0.36
CA LYS A 410 -6.80 -10.25 1.53
C LYS A 410 -5.95 -9.13 2.16
N ALA A 411 -6.41 -7.88 2.02
CA ALA A 411 -5.63 -6.67 2.29
C ALA A 411 -5.60 -6.25 3.76
N GLU A 412 -5.06 -7.10 4.64
CA GLU A 412 -4.95 -6.79 6.08
C GLU A 412 -3.97 -5.67 6.40
N HIS A 413 -3.09 -5.29 5.46
CA HIS A 413 -2.29 -4.07 5.55
C HIS A 413 -3.13 -2.78 5.58
N LEU A 414 -4.40 -2.83 5.14
CA LEU A 414 -5.37 -1.74 5.20
C LEU A 414 -6.31 -1.79 6.43
N GLN A 415 -6.11 -2.76 7.31
CA GLN A 415 -6.86 -2.85 8.56
C GLN A 415 -6.50 -1.68 9.50
N LYS A 416 -7.32 -1.41 10.52
CA LYS A 416 -6.94 -0.57 11.66
C LYS A 416 -5.54 -0.96 12.15
N THR A 417 -4.75 0.03 12.53
CA THR A 417 -3.34 -0.14 12.93
C THR A 417 -2.41 -0.67 11.83
N GLY A 418 -2.88 -0.83 10.58
CA GLY A 418 -2.06 -1.21 9.43
C GLY A 418 -1.70 -2.70 9.34
N SER A 419 -2.40 -3.59 10.06
CA SER A 419 -2.17 -5.04 10.01
C SER A 419 -3.34 -5.87 10.55
N PHE A 420 -3.31 -7.18 10.29
CA PHE A 420 -4.31 -8.14 10.78
C PHE A 420 -4.43 -8.18 12.31
N LYS A 421 -3.38 -7.78 13.04
CA LYS A 421 -3.30 -7.93 14.51
C LYS A 421 -4.45 -7.25 15.24
N ALA A 422 -5.04 -6.20 14.66
CA ALA A 422 -6.22 -5.52 15.22
C ALA A 422 -7.39 -6.47 15.47
N ARG A 423 -7.55 -7.53 14.66
CA ARG A 423 -8.65 -8.50 14.81
C ARG A 423 -8.56 -9.26 16.11
N GLY A 424 -7.45 -9.97 16.32
CA GLY A 424 -7.22 -10.71 17.56
C GLY A 424 -7.08 -9.83 18.79
N ALA A 425 -6.41 -8.68 18.67
CA ALA A 425 -6.26 -7.77 19.80
C ALA A 425 -7.60 -7.18 20.26
N CYS A 426 -8.44 -6.69 19.34
CA CYS A 426 -9.78 -6.20 19.68
C CYS A 426 -10.61 -7.32 20.31
N ASN A 427 -10.58 -8.51 19.73
CA ASN A 427 -11.34 -9.63 20.27
C ASN A 427 -10.95 -9.96 21.71
N ALA A 428 -9.65 -10.07 21.99
CA ALA A 428 -9.15 -10.43 23.31
C ALA A 428 -9.35 -9.32 24.35
N VAL A 429 -9.09 -8.05 24.00
CA VAL A 429 -9.24 -6.92 24.93
C VAL A 429 -10.71 -6.64 25.22
N PHE A 430 -11.61 -6.79 24.23
CA PHE A 430 -13.04 -6.61 24.46
C PHE A 430 -13.61 -7.74 25.32
N MET A 431 -13.11 -8.98 25.13
CA MET A 431 -13.41 -10.10 26.03
C MET A 431 -12.92 -9.84 27.45
N GLU A 432 -11.72 -9.30 27.63
CA GLU A 432 -11.20 -8.91 28.94
C GLU A 432 -12.13 -7.90 29.63
N LYS A 433 -12.53 -6.83 28.92
CA LYS A 433 -13.47 -5.84 29.48
C LYS A 433 -14.83 -6.45 29.82
N GLN A 434 -15.30 -7.39 29.01
CA GLN A 434 -16.61 -8.03 29.18
C GLN A 434 -16.61 -9.00 30.37
N LEU A 435 -15.57 -9.83 30.51
CA LEU A 435 -15.46 -10.83 31.57
C LEU A 435 -15.02 -10.20 32.91
N ASN A 436 -14.20 -9.15 32.84
CA ASN A 436 -13.65 -8.44 34.00
C ASN A 436 -13.98 -6.92 33.89
N PRO A 437 -15.21 -6.50 34.25
CA PRO A 437 -15.61 -5.09 34.15
C PRO A 437 -14.69 -4.13 34.92
N ASP A 438 -14.12 -4.58 36.04
CA ASP A 438 -13.19 -3.86 36.92
C ASP A 438 -11.71 -4.11 36.56
N SER A 439 -11.42 -4.60 35.36
CA SER A 439 -10.05 -4.86 34.91
C SER A 439 -9.13 -3.65 35.08
N MET A 440 -7.94 -3.89 35.64
CA MET A 440 -6.87 -2.89 35.81
C MET A 440 -6.20 -2.49 34.48
N GLY A 441 -6.62 -3.11 33.38
CA GLY A 441 -6.12 -2.88 32.04
C GLY A 441 -5.32 -4.07 31.50
N VAL A 442 -4.62 -3.82 30.41
CA VAL A 442 -3.90 -4.86 29.66
C VAL A 442 -2.42 -4.55 29.51
N VAL A 443 -1.61 -5.59 29.43
CA VAL A 443 -0.18 -5.50 29.14
C VAL A 443 0.23 -6.46 28.02
N THR A 444 1.19 -6.06 27.19
CA THR A 444 1.73 -6.92 26.13
C THR A 444 3.21 -6.65 25.88
N ASP A 445 3.94 -7.66 25.41
CA ASP A 445 5.38 -7.65 25.16
C ASP A 445 5.71 -7.57 23.66
N SER A 446 5.05 -6.65 22.93
CA SER A 446 5.32 -6.42 21.50
C SER A 446 5.86 -5.02 21.24
N SER A 447 6.64 -4.85 20.18
CA SER A 447 7.18 -3.55 19.74
C SER A 447 6.80 -3.23 18.30
N GLY A 448 5.82 -3.97 17.77
CA GLY A 448 5.36 -3.86 16.39
C GLY A 448 3.84 -3.93 16.30
N ASN A 449 3.34 -4.59 15.26
CA ASN A 449 1.93 -4.65 14.90
C ASN A 449 0.98 -5.05 16.05
N HIS A 450 1.37 -6.02 16.90
CA HIS A 450 0.54 -6.46 18.02
C HIS A 450 0.42 -5.39 19.12
N ALA A 451 1.49 -4.64 19.40
CA ALA A 451 1.44 -3.57 20.41
C ALA A 451 0.50 -2.44 20.00
N GLN A 452 0.58 -1.99 18.74
CA GLN A 452 -0.34 -0.98 18.21
C GLN A 452 -1.79 -1.48 18.26
N ALA A 453 -2.01 -2.75 17.90
CA ALA A 453 -3.32 -3.38 17.93
C ALA A 453 -3.93 -3.46 19.34
N VAL A 454 -3.15 -3.86 20.35
CA VAL A 454 -3.60 -3.90 21.75
C VAL A 454 -3.86 -2.50 22.30
N ALA A 455 -2.98 -1.54 22.02
CA ALA A 455 -3.17 -0.14 22.41
C ALA A 455 -4.44 0.45 21.79
N TYR A 456 -4.66 0.22 20.49
CA TYR A 456 -5.88 0.62 19.80
C TYR A 456 -7.14 -0.03 20.41
N ALA A 457 -7.11 -1.34 20.64
CA ALA A 457 -8.22 -2.07 21.23
C ALA A 457 -8.55 -1.57 22.64
N ALA A 458 -7.54 -1.36 23.48
CA ALA A 458 -7.72 -0.86 24.85
C ALA A 458 -8.36 0.54 24.85
N ARG A 459 -7.91 1.42 23.95
CA ARG A 459 -8.51 2.75 23.76
C ARG A 459 -9.98 2.68 23.36
N CYS A 460 -10.39 1.74 22.51
CA CYS A 460 -11.78 1.59 22.08
C CYS A 460 -12.74 1.27 23.23
N VAL A 461 -12.28 0.57 24.28
CA VAL A 461 -13.11 0.18 25.44
C VAL A 461 -12.71 0.87 26.75
N GLY A 462 -11.84 1.88 26.67
CA GLY A 462 -11.42 2.68 27.84
C GLY A 462 -10.57 1.92 28.87
N LEU A 463 -9.81 0.90 28.45
CA LEU A 463 -8.88 0.19 29.34
C LEU A 463 -7.47 0.82 29.31
N PRO A 464 -6.77 0.91 30.45
CA PRO A 464 -5.34 1.22 30.47
C PRO A 464 -4.54 0.17 29.69
N CYS A 465 -3.54 0.62 28.92
CA CYS A 465 -2.65 -0.28 28.18
C CYS A 465 -1.19 0.02 28.51
N THR A 466 -0.43 -1.02 28.83
CA THR A 466 1.03 -0.94 28.96
C THR A 466 1.69 -1.85 27.93
N VAL A 467 2.72 -1.35 27.27
CA VAL A 467 3.48 -2.11 26.27
C VAL A 467 4.93 -2.20 26.70
N VAL A 468 5.43 -3.43 26.82
CA VAL A 468 6.84 -3.73 27.06
C VAL A 468 7.59 -3.78 25.73
N VAL A 469 8.50 -2.83 25.55
CA VAL A 469 9.30 -2.65 24.34
C VAL A 469 10.79 -2.78 24.65
N PRO A 470 11.61 -3.34 23.74
CA PRO A 470 13.05 -3.41 23.97
C PRO A 470 13.69 -2.01 23.89
N ARG A 471 14.74 -1.79 24.68
CA ARG A 471 15.61 -0.61 24.52
C ARG A 471 16.15 -0.58 23.10
N GLY A 472 16.12 0.60 22.47
CA GLY A 472 16.49 0.78 21.07
C GLY A 472 15.39 0.47 20.05
N ALA A 473 14.15 0.17 20.48
CA ALA A 473 13.02 0.07 19.57
C ALA A 473 12.87 1.38 18.75
N PRO A 474 12.64 1.31 17.42
CA PRO A 474 12.54 2.49 16.58
C PRO A 474 11.52 3.50 17.12
N LYS A 475 11.92 4.77 17.18
CA LYS A 475 11.09 5.86 17.73
C LYS A 475 9.71 5.92 17.07
N VAL A 476 9.65 5.76 15.75
CA VAL A 476 8.39 5.72 14.99
C VAL A 476 7.42 4.64 15.47
N LYS A 477 7.91 3.46 15.86
CA LYS A 477 7.08 2.36 16.38
C LYS A 477 6.58 2.69 17.79
N CYS A 478 7.43 3.30 18.63
CA CYS A 478 7.07 3.74 19.97
C CYS A 478 6.05 4.87 19.97
N ASP A 479 6.21 5.86 19.09
CA ASP A 479 5.29 6.99 18.95
C ASP A 479 3.91 6.50 18.48
N ALA A 480 3.86 5.61 17.49
CA ALA A 480 2.59 5.01 17.03
C ALA A 480 1.83 4.28 18.16
N ILE A 481 2.53 3.64 19.10
CA ILE A 481 1.90 2.99 20.27
C ILE A 481 1.34 4.05 21.24
N LYS A 482 2.10 5.13 21.48
CA LYS A 482 1.68 6.25 22.35
C LYS A 482 0.52 7.04 21.79
N ASP A 483 0.44 7.21 20.48
CA ASP A 483 -0.67 7.89 19.80
C ASP A 483 -2.02 7.17 20.03
N TYR A 484 -1.98 5.86 20.31
CA TYR A 484 -3.13 5.09 20.75
C TYR A 484 -3.40 5.13 22.26
N GLY A 485 -2.59 5.86 23.04
CA GLY A 485 -2.80 6.09 24.47
C GLY A 485 -2.14 5.08 25.40
N ALA A 486 -1.24 4.22 24.89
CA ALA A 486 -0.54 3.24 25.71
C ALA A 486 0.72 3.81 26.37
N SER A 487 1.01 3.35 27.59
CA SER A 487 2.27 3.60 28.30
C SER A 487 3.35 2.60 27.87
N LEU A 488 4.61 3.03 27.82
CA LEU A 488 5.74 2.17 27.47
C LEU A 488 6.58 1.80 28.70
N VAL A 489 6.97 0.54 28.79
CA VAL A 489 8.00 0.05 29.71
C VAL A 489 9.14 -0.55 28.88
N PHE A 490 10.38 -0.21 29.22
CA PHE A 490 11.54 -0.66 28.44
C PHE A 490 12.23 -1.86 29.09
N CYS A 491 12.61 -2.85 28.28
CA CYS A 491 13.36 -4.05 28.69
C CYS A 491 14.60 -4.26 27.81
N ASP A 492 15.39 -5.28 28.13
CA ASP A 492 16.54 -5.66 27.28
C ASP A 492 16.07 -6.32 25.96
N PRO A 493 16.86 -6.26 24.88
CA PRO A 493 16.44 -6.65 23.53
C PRO A 493 16.48 -8.17 23.27
N SER A 494 15.92 -8.98 24.17
CA SER A 494 15.77 -10.44 23.99
C SER A 494 14.31 -10.90 24.14
N PRO A 495 13.90 -12.02 23.50
CA PRO A 495 12.57 -12.59 23.71
C PRO A 495 12.29 -12.89 25.19
N THR A 496 13.28 -13.43 25.90
CA THR A 496 13.16 -13.80 27.32
C THR A 496 12.95 -12.57 28.20
N ALA A 497 13.80 -11.55 28.08
CA ALA A 497 13.71 -10.33 28.89
C ALA A 497 12.37 -9.60 28.69
N ARG A 498 11.84 -9.62 27.46
CA ARG A 498 10.52 -9.07 27.14
C ARG A 498 9.40 -9.80 27.90
N ARG A 499 9.40 -11.14 27.86
CA ARG A 499 8.39 -11.97 28.52
C ARG A 499 8.46 -11.80 30.04
N GLU A 500 9.65 -11.85 30.61
CA GLU A 500 9.88 -11.67 32.06
C GLU A 500 9.43 -10.29 32.54
N THR A 501 9.82 -9.23 31.83
CA THR A 501 9.40 -7.86 32.18
C THR A 501 7.89 -7.69 32.05
N CYS A 502 7.26 -8.32 31.06
CA CYS A 502 5.81 -8.29 30.88
C CYS A 502 5.08 -9.00 32.02
N ALA A 503 5.56 -10.17 32.42
CA ALA A 503 5.03 -10.92 33.57
C ALA A 503 5.19 -10.11 34.88
N GLN A 504 6.35 -9.48 35.08
CA GLN A 504 6.58 -8.59 36.22
C GLN A 504 5.59 -7.43 36.24
N VAL A 505 5.42 -6.71 35.12
CA VAL A 505 4.48 -5.59 35.03
C VAL A 505 3.04 -6.06 35.27
N ALA A 506 2.65 -7.22 34.74
CA ALA A 506 1.33 -7.80 34.97
C ALA A 506 1.10 -8.06 36.47
N GLN A 507 2.07 -8.70 37.13
CA GLN A 507 2.01 -9.02 38.56
C GLN A 507 1.95 -7.75 39.43
N GLU A 508 2.75 -6.73 39.13
CA GLU A 508 2.80 -5.48 39.90
C GLU A 508 1.57 -4.60 39.71
N THR A 509 0.96 -4.63 38.52
CA THR A 509 -0.15 -3.71 38.18
C THR A 509 -1.53 -4.37 38.16
N GLY A 510 -1.60 -5.70 38.30
CA GLY A 510 -2.84 -6.47 38.16
C GLY A 510 -3.41 -6.49 36.74
N LYS A 511 -2.60 -6.12 35.72
CA LYS A 511 -3.04 -6.06 34.31
C LYS A 511 -3.02 -7.44 33.67
N THR A 512 -4.01 -7.69 32.81
CA THR A 512 -4.11 -8.94 32.06
C THR A 512 -3.14 -8.95 30.88
N ILE A 513 -2.36 -10.03 30.75
CA ILE A 513 -1.42 -10.20 29.62
C ILE A 513 -2.19 -10.59 28.35
N ILE A 514 -2.04 -9.79 27.29
CA ILE A 514 -2.60 -10.08 25.97
C ILE A 514 -1.46 -10.46 25.01
N GLN A 515 -1.17 -11.76 24.93
CA GLN A 515 -0.13 -12.29 24.04
C GLN A 515 -0.63 -12.54 22.61
N SER A 516 0.28 -12.39 21.64
CA SER A 516 -0.08 -12.37 20.22
C SER A 516 -0.35 -13.75 19.58
N SER A 517 0.08 -14.83 20.25
CA SER A 517 -0.05 -16.23 19.81
C SER A 517 -0.44 -17.20 20.93
N SER A 518 -0.41 -16.79 22.19
CA SER A 518 -0.71 -17.63 23.35
C SER A 518 -2.07 -17.27 23.98
N ASN A 519 -3.06 -16.92 23.16
CA ASN A 519 -4.39 -16.54 23.63
C ASN A 519 -5.46 -16.96 22.60
N TYR A 520 -6.42 -17.81 23.01
CA TYR A 520 -7.48 -18.32 22.13
C TYR A 520 -8.37 -17.22 21.56
N HIS A 521 -8.67 -16.16 22.32
CA HIS A 521 -9.42 -15.02 21.80
C HIS A 521 -8.63 -14.28 20.72
N VAL A 522 -7.31 -14.16 20.87
CA VAL A 522 -6.48 -13.59 19.80
C VAL A 522 -6.58 -14.45 18.56
N ILE A 523 -6.37 -15.77 18.66
CA ILE A 523 -6.43 -16.70 17.51
C ILE A 523 -7.82 -16.64 16.83
N ALA A 524 -8.91 -16.69 17.61
CA ALA A 524 -10.27 -16.59 17.10
C ALA A 524 -10.50 -15.27 16.36
N GLY A 525 -10.04 -14.15 16.91
CA GLY A 525 -10.13 -12.86 16.24
C GLY A 525 -9.34 -12.84 14.94
N GLN A 526 -8.12 -13.40 14.90
CA GLN A 526 -7.37 -13.48 13.63
C GLN A 526 -8.10 -14.34 12.58
N GLY A 527 -8.78 -15.42 12.99
CA GLY A 527 -9.57 -16.26 12.09
C GLY A 527 -10.69 -15.53 11.36
N THR A 528 -11.18 -14.40 11.88
CA THR A 528 -12.24 -13.60 11.23
C THR A 528 -11.85 -13.11 9.84
N LEU A 529 -10.55 -12.94 9.55
CA LEU A 529 -10.10 -12.56 8.21
C LEU A 529 -10.38 -13.66 7.18
N ALA A 530 -10.34 -14.93 7.59
CA ALA A 530 -10.64 -16.06 6.73
C ALA A 530 -12.14 -16.21 6.50
N LEU A 531 -12.99 -15.87 7.49
CA LEU A 531 -14.43 -15.78 7.28
C LEU A 531 -14.73 -14.80 6.16
N GLU A 532 -14.23 -13.57 6.27
CA GLU A 532 -14.46 -12.54 5.26
C GLU A 532 -13.91 -12.95 3.89
N LEU A 533 -12.71 -13.55 3.82
CA LEU A 533 -12.11 -13.98 2.56
C LEU A 533 -12.92 -15.09 1.88
N LEU A 534 -13.36 -16.10 2.63
CA LEU A 534 -14.06 -17.26 2.08
C LEU A 534 -15.53 -16.98 1.79
N GLU A 535 -16.14 -16.00 2.47
CA GLU A 535 -17.45 -15.46 2.12
C GLU A 535 -17.40 -14.66 0.81
N GLU A 536 -16.36 -13.84 0.63
CA GLU A 536 -16.20 -13.00 -0.57
C GLU A 536 -15.77 -13.84 -1.79
N ILE A 537 -14.82 -14.76 -1.59
CA ILE A 537 -14.27 -15.63 -2.62
C ILE A 537 -14.49 -17.10 -2.21
N PRO A 538 -15.62 -17.70 -2.58
CA PRO A 538 -15.86 -19.12 -2.34
C PRO A 538 -14.98 -20.00 -3.23
N ASP A 539 -14.80 -21.25 -2.79
CA ASP A 539 -14.06 -22.31 -3.50
C ASP A 539 -12.60 -21.97 -3.79
N LEU A 540 -11.86 -21.49 -2.77
CA LEU A 540 -10.41 -21.36 -2.88
C LEU A 540 -9.75 -22.75 -2.87
N ASP A 541 -8.73 -22.94 -3.72
CA ASP A 541 -7.92 -24.16 -3.74
C ASP A 541 -6.83 -24.12 -2.67
N ALA A 542 -6.31 -22.92 -2.39
CA ALA A 542 -5.25 -22.70 -1.42
C ALA A 542 -5.31 -21.31 -0.78
N ILE A 543 -4.82 -21.19 0.46
CA ILE A 543 -4.53 -19.93 1.13
C ILE A 543 -3.07 -19.95 1.61
N LEU A 544 -2.29 -18.93 1.25
CA LEU A 544 -0.92 -18.74 1.70
C LEU A 544 -0.87 -17.76 2.86
N VAL A 545 -0.32 -18.22 4.00
CA VAL A 545 -0.32 -17.48 5.26
C VAL A 545 1.10 -17.33 5.80
N PRO A 546 1.66 -16.11 5.85
CA PRO A 546 2.94 -15.86 6.52
C PRO A 546 2.90 -16.27 8.00
N VAL A 547 3.93 -16.96 8.49
CA VAL A 547 3.93 -17.54 9.84
C VAL A 547 5.05 -17.03 10.74
N SER A 548 4.65 -16.52 11.91
CA SER A 548 5.51 -16.16 13.05
C SER A 548 5.23 -17.13 14.20
N GLY A 549 4.73 -16.65 15.34
CA GLY A 549 4.21 -17.47 16.44
C GLY A 549 2.94 -18.28 16.15
N GLY A 550 2.42 -18.32 14.92
CA GLY A 550 1.34 -19.25 14.52
C GLY A 550 -0.11 -18.78 14.66
N GLY A 551 -0.39 -17.67 15.38
CA GLY A 551 -1.78 -17.28 15.69
C GLY A 551 -2.69 -17.02 14.48
N MET A 552 -2.18 -16.36 13.44
CA MET A 552 -2.92 -16.14 12.19
C MET A 552 -3.14 -17.45 11.43
N LEU A 553 -2.07 -18.23 11.26
CA LEU A 553 -2.12 -19.52 10.57
C LEU A 553 -3.12 -20.47 11.23
N ALA A 554 -3.12 -20.58 12.56
CA ALA A 554 -4.07 -21.39 13.32
C ALA A 554 -5.52 -20.96 13.07
N GLY A 555 -5.83 -19.66 13.23
CA GLY A 555 -7.18 -19.14 13.03
C GLY A 555 -7.68 -19.32 11.59
N VAL A 556 -6.83 -19.04 10.59
CA VAL A 556 -7.16 -19.23 9.17
C VAL A 556 -7.37 -20.70 8.84
N SER A 557 -6.52 -21.60 9.35
CA SER A 557 -6.60 -23.04 9.07
C SER A 557 -7.87 -23.66 9.61
N VAL A 558 -8.28 -23.31 10.83
CA VAL A 558 -9.55 -23.79 11.42
C VAL A 558 -10.73 -23.36 10.56
N VAL A 559 -10.81 -22.08 10.22
CA VAL A 559 -11.94 -21.55 9.44
C VAL A 559 -12.00 -22.16 8.04
N ALA A 560 -10.86 -22.22 7.34
CA ALA A 560 -10.79 -22.82 6.02
C ALA A 560 -11.17 -24.30 6.04
N HIS A 561 -10.64 -25.07 6.99
CA HIS A 561 -10.96 -26.49 7.13
C HIS A 561 -12.45 -26.73 7.39
N LEU A 562 -13.07 -25.93 8.27
CA LEU A 562 -14.48 -26.11 8.64
C LEU A 562 -15.47 -25.61 7.59
N LEU A 563 -15.12 -24.56 6.83
CA LEU A 563 -16.02 -23.99 5.79
C LEU A 563 -15.79 -24.58 4.40
N GLN A 564 -14.53 -24.80 4.03
CA GLN A 564 -14.14 -25.28 2.71
C GLN A 564 -13.03 -26.35 2.86
N PRO A 565 -13.37 -27.59 3.25
CA PRO A 565 -12.38 -28.64 3.55
C PRO A 565 -11.42 -28.98 2.39
N LYS A 566 -11.77 -28.60 1.15
CA LYS A 566 -10.91 -28.77 -0.03
C LYS A 566 -9.81 -27.69 -0.13
N CYS A 567 -10.02 -26.52 0.47
CA CYS A 567 -9.07 -25.42 0.48
C CYS A 567 -7.88 -25.77 1.37
N GLN A 568 -6.68 -25.78 0.80
CA GLN A 568 -5.44 -26.10 1.54
C GLN A 568 -4.80 -24.83 2.11
N VAL A 569 -4.54 -24.77 3.41
CA VAL A 569 -3.85 -23.63 4.03
C VAL A 569 -2.37 -23.95 4.20
N TYR A 570 -1.51 -23.20 3.50
CA TYR A 570 -0.06 -23.37 3.58
C TYR A 570 0.57 -22.25 4.38
N ALA A 571 1.52 -22.62 5.23
CA ALA A 571 2.41 -21.69 5.89
C ALA A 571 3.47 -21.18 4.91
N VAL A 572 3.85 -19.90 5.06
CA VAL A 572 4.99 -19.30 4.37
C VAL A 572 5.95 -18.71 5.40
N GLU A 573 7.21 -19.13 5.39
CA GLU A 573 8.19 -18.84 6.43
C GLU A 573 9.54 -18.35 5.87
N PRO A 574 10.32 -17.59 6.67
CA PRO A 574 11.72 -17.32 6.35
C PRO A 574 12.59 -18.59 6.49
N VAL A 575 13.71 -18.61 5.78
CA VAL A 575 14.79 -19.59 5.99
C VAL A 575 15.17 -19.65 7.47
N GLY A 576 15.34 -20.87 8.00
CA GLY A 576 15.73 -21.14 9.39
C GLY A 576 14.57 -21.30 10.37
N LYS A 577 13.31 -21.13 9.94
CA LYS A 577 12.14 -21.37 10.81
C LYS A 577 11.83 -22.87 10.97
N ASP A 578 12.04 -23.71 9.97
CA ASP A 578 11.92 -25.17 10.04
C ASP A 578 10.54 -25.69 10.53
N LEU A 579 9.43 -24.99 10.24
CA LEU A 579 8.10 -25.44 10.66
C LEU A 579 7.72 -26.78 10.04
N GLN A 580 8.06 -27.02 8.76
CA GLN A 580 7.71 -28.27 8.08
C GLN A 580 8.22 -29.49 8.84
N ARG A 581 9.48 -29.47 9.28
CA ARG A 581 10.09 -30.56 10.06
C ARG A 581 9.32 -30.82 11.36
N CYS A 582 8.88 -29.75 12.02
CA CYS A 582 8.07 -29.84 13.24
C CYS A 582 6.68 -30.44 12.97
N LEU A 583 6.02 -30.06 11.87
CA LEU A 583 4.72 -30.61 11.49
C LEU A 583 4.81 -32.10 11.13
N GLU A 584 5.84 -32.49 10.37
CA GLU A 584 6.12 -33.89 10.01
C GLU A 584 6.39 -34.76 11.25
N ALA A 585 7.16 -34.24 12.20
CA ALA A 585 7.44 -34.92 13.48
C ALA A 585 6.28 -34.85 14.48
N LYS A 586 5.30 -33.95 14.25
CA LYS A 586 4.26 -33.55 15.21
C LYS A 586 4.84 -33.14 16.58
N GLU A 587 6.03 -32.54 16.56
CA GLU A 587 6.79 -32.14 17.74
C GLU A 587 7.40 -30.74 17.55
N ARG A 588 7.49 -29.96 18.62
CA ARG A 588 8.17 -28.66 18.62
C ARG A 588 9.67 -28.88 18.75
N LEU A 589 10.38 -28.95 17.62
CA LEU A 589 11.82 -29.28 17.56
C LEU A 589 12.76 -28.06 17.65
N TRP A 590 12.24 -26.89 18.05
CA TRP A 590 13.03 -25.66 18.13
C TRP A 590 13.96 -25.61 19.34
N PRO A 591 15.08 -24.88 19.25
CA PRO A 591 15.93 -24.61 20.41
C PRO A 591 15.17 -23.90 21.54
N SER A 592 15.55 -24.23 22.77
CA SER A 592 15.17 -23.49 23.97
C SER A 592 16.42 -22.84 24.58
N PRO A 593 16.43 -21.52 24.84
CA PRO A 593 15.32 -20.58 24.72
C PRO A 593 15.01 -20.15 23.27
N PRO A 594 13.83 -19.56 23.01
CA PRO A 594 13.45 -19.09 21.68
C PRO A 594 14.40 -18.00 21.14
N VAL A 595 14.67 -18.05 19.83
CA VAL A 595 15.53 -17.07 19.15
C VAL A 595 14.77 -16.31 18.06
N PHE A 596 15.28 -15.11 17.74
CA PHE A 596 14.86 -14.35 16.57
C PHE A 596 15.79 -14.64 15.39
N LEU A 597 15.20 -14.95 14.24
CA LEU A 597 15.91 -15.08 12.97
C LEU A 597 16.39 -13.70 12.51
N ASN A 598 17.57 -13.68 11.89
CA ASN A 598 18.06 -12.51 11.16
C ASN A 598 17.39 -12.47 9.78
N THR A 599 16.33 -11.70 9.64
CA THR A 599 15.54 -11.57 8.41
C THR A 599 14.98 -10.15 8.27
N VAL A 600 14.83 -9.69 7.04
CA VAL A 600 14.11 -8.44 6.71
C VAL A 600 12.64 -8.45 7.15
N ALA A 601 12.04 -9.63 7.36
CA ALA A 601 10.65 -9.77 7.76
C ALA A 601 10.48 -9.80 9.28
N ASP A 602 10.60 -8.62 9.90
CA ASP A 602 10.53 -8.44 11.35
C ASP A 602 9.25 -9.00 12.00
N SER A 603 8.12 -8.96 11.29
CA SER A 603 6.83 -9.53 11.74
C SER A 603 6.80 -11.07 11.82
N ILE A 604 7.70 -11.78 11.12
CA ILE A 604 7.80 -13.25 11.10
C ILE A 604 9.15 -13.81 11.57
N ARG A 605 9.95 -12.99 12.26
CA ARG A 605 11.30 -13.36 12.73
C ARG A 605 11.34 -14.34 13.92
N LEU A 606 10.22 -14.61 14.60
CA LEU A 606 10.22 -15.60 15.68
C LEU A 606 10.38 -17.00 15.09
N GLN A 607 11.43 -17.73 15.49
CA GLN A 607 11.74 -19.04 14.92
C GLN A 607 10.64 -20.08 15.25
N GLU A 608 10.16 -20.12 16.48
CA GLU A 608 9.15 -21.10 16.88
C GLU A 608 7.70 -20.66 16.57
N VAL A 609 6.77 -21.62 16.60
CA VAL A 609 5.33 -21.34 16.76
C VAL A 609 4.92 -21.62 18.22
N GLY A 610 3.87 -20.93 18.69
CA GLY A 610 3.46 -21.00 20.10
C GLY A 610 2.82 -22.33 20.48
N GLU A 611 2.89 -22.67 21.77
CA GLU A 611 2.35 -23.91 22.36
C GLU A 611 0.87 -24.14 22.09
N LEU A 612 0.06 -23.07 22.18
CA LEU A 612 -1.37 -23.16 21.89
C LEU A 612 -1.65 -23.30 20.38
N THR A 613 -0.80 -22.70 19.54
CA THR A 613 -1.03 -22.70 18.09
C THR A 613 -0.53 -23.97 17.42
N PHE A 614 0.54 -24.60 17.92
CA PHE A 614 1.17 -25.75 17.27
C PHE A 614 0.19 -26.93 17.08
N PRO A 615 -0.56 -27.39 18.09
CA PRO A 615 -1.51 -28.50 17.91
C PRO A 615 -2.58 -28.17 16.88
N ILE A 616 -3.08 -26.93 16.85
CA ILE A 616 -4.08 -26.47 15.89
C ILE A 616 -3.51 -26.49 14.47
N ILE A 617 -2.28 -25.99 14.29
CA ILE A 617 -1.60 -25.99 12.99
C ILE A 617 -1.34 -27.43 12.52
N CYS A 618 -0.86 -28.31 13.40
CA CYS A 618 -0.65 -29.72 13.10
C CYS A 618 -1.94 -30.44 12.64
N GLU A 619 -3.09 -30.07 13.20
CA GLU A 619 -4.39 -30.68 12.88
C GLU A 619 -4.99 -30.13 11.57
N TYR A 620 -4.93 -28.81 11.35
CA TYR A 620 -5.72 -28.15 10.30
C TYR A 620 -4.92 -27.56 9.13
N ALA A 621 -3.63 -27.24 9.31
CA ALA A 621 -2.82 -26.67 8.23
C ALA A 621 -2.21 -27.77 7.35
N ASN A 622 -1.82 -27.42 6.13
CA ASN A 622 -1.04 -28.30 5.29
C ASN A 622 0.37 -28.46 5.87
N HIS A 623 0.89 -29.69 5.88
CA HIS A 623 2.22 -29.99 6.44
C HIS A 623 3.36 -29.53 5.54
N ARG A 624 3.10 -29.30 4.24
CA ARG A 624 4.05 -28.66 3.35
C ARG A 624 4.14 -27.17 3.66
N VAL A 625 5.35 -26.64 3.77
CA VAL A 625 5.60 -25.22 4.05
C VAL A 625 6.40 -24.59 2.91
N PHE A 626 6.11 -23.33 2.58
CA PHE A 626 6.93 -22.55 1.67
C PHE A 626 7.99 -21.78 2.45
N THR A 627 9.25 -22.13 2.25
CA THR A 627 10.39 -21.41 2.83
C THR A 627 10.94 -20.42 1.79
N VAL A 628 11.10 -19.15 2.16
CA VAL A 628 11.59 -18.08 1.28
C VAL A 628 12.77 -17.32 1.88
N THR A 629 13.67 -16.84 1.03
CA THR A 629 14.80 -15.98 1.44
C THR A 629 14.37 -14.51 1.53
N ASP A 630 15.19 -13.68 2.17
CA ASP A 630 14.96 -12.23 2.26
C ASP A 630 14.89 -11.58 0.87
N GLU A 631 15.74 -11.99 -0.08
CA GLU A 631 15.70 -11.54 -1.48
C GLU A 631 14.33 -11.80 -2.10
N GLN A 632 13.79 -12.99 -1.88
CA GLN A 632 12.50 -13.42 -2.43
C GLN A 632 11.35 -12.65 -1.80
N MET A 633 11.39 -12.41 -0.48
CA MET A 633 10.41 -11.56 0.20
C MET A 633 10.41 -10.14 -0.36
N VAL A 634 11.60 -9.58 -0.58
CA VAL A 634 11.78 -8.23 -1.17
C VAL A 634 11.25 -8.18 -2.60
N GLN A 635 11.49 -9.20 -3.41
CA GLN A 635 10.89 -9.30 -4.74
C GLN A 635 9.36 -9.32 -4.67
N GLY A 636 8.78 -10.09 -3.73
CA GLY A 636 7.35 -10.10 -3.47
C GLY A 636 6.80 -8.73 -3.03
N MET A 637 7.53 -7.98 -2.21
CA MET A 637 7.16 -6.60 -1.85
C MET A 637 7.15 -5.69 -3.09
N LYS A 638 8.24 -5.68 -3.87
CA LYS A 638 8.36 -4.84 -5.07
C LYS A 638 7.21 -5.08 -6.06
N LEU A 639 6.84 -6.35 -6.29
CA LEU A 639 5.70 -6.70 -7.14
C LEU A 639 4.39 -6.02 -6.69
N ILE A 640 4.11 -6.00 -5.38
CA ILE A 640 2.90 -5.37 -4.84
C ILE A 640 2.98 -3.84 -4.92
N PHE A 641 4.12 -3.24 -4.58
CA PHE A 641 4.32 -1.80 -4.66
C PHE A 641 4.20 -1.30 -6.10
N GLU A 642 4.79 -2.00 -7.07
CA GLU A 642 4.81 -1.61 -8.48
C GLU A 642 3.50 -1.89 -9.19
N ARG A 643 2.85 -3.04 -8.93
CA ARG A 643 1.71 -3.48 -9.76
C ARG A 643 0.36 -3.27 -9.10
N MET A 644 0.30 -3.22 -7.77
CA MET A 644 -0.95 -2.98 -7.01
C MET A 644 -0.94 -1.64 -6.27
N LYS A 645 0.19 -0.94 -6.26
CA LYS A 645 0.40 0.34 -5.59
C LYS A 645 0.09 0.31 -4.09
N GLN A 646 0.30 -0.84 -3.47
CA GLN A 646 0.09 -1.04 -2.04
C GLN A 646 1.43 -1.10 -1.31
N VAL A 647 1.50 -0.44 -0.16
CA VAL A 647 2.65 -0.51 0.75
C VAL A 647 2.43 -1.67 1.73
N VAL A 648 3.24 -2.72 1.60
CA VAL A 648 3.19 -3.94 2.40
C VAL A 648 4.53 -4.24 3.07
N GLU A 649 4.52 -4.93 4.21
CA GLU A 649 5.72 -5.40 4.89
C GLU A 649 6.30 -6.68 4.26
N ALA A 650 7.56 -7.02 4.56
CA ALA A 650 8.25 -8.16 3.96
C ALA A 650 7.57 -9.51 4.21
N ALA A 651 6.88 -9.69 5.34
CA ALA A 651 6.07 -10.88 5.61
C ALA A 651 4.94 -11.07 4.56
N SER A 652 4.31 -9.99 4.11
CA SER A 652 3.34 -10.05 3.01
C SER A 652 4.04 -10.40 1.69
N GLY A 653 5.23 -9.85 1.46
CA GLY A 653 6.07 -10.17 0.31
C GLY A 653 6.41 -11.67 0.22
N ALA A 654 6.64 -12.34 1.34
CA ALA A 654 6.84 -13.78 1.41
C ALA A 654 5.67 -14.56 0.78
N GLY A 655 4.44 -14.27 1.21
CA GLY A 655 3.22 -14.91 0.69
C GLY A 655 3.02 -14.67 -0.80
N VAL A 656 3.28 -13.44 -1.26
CA VAL A 656 3.16 -13.06 -2.67
C VAL A 656 4.18 -13.82 -3.52
N TYR A 657 5.44 -13.86 -3.10
CA TYR A 657 6.49 -14.57 -3.82
C TYR A 657 6.17 -16.06 -3.96
N ALA A 658 5.74 -16.69 -2.86
CA ALA A 658 5.31 -18.09 -2.88
C ALA A 658 4.14 -18.31 -3.85
N ALA A 659 3.13 -17.43 -3.86
CA ALA A 659 1.96 -17.54 -4.74
C ALA A 659 2.33 -17.49 -6.23
N VAL A 660 3.23 -16.56 -6.58
CA VAL A 660 3.60 -16.28 -7.96
C VAL A 660 4.61 -17.30 -8.48
N HIS A 661 5.62 -17.64 -7.69
CA HIS A 661 6.79 -18.36 -8.20
C HIS A 661 6.89 -19.81 -7.73
N LEU A 662 6.45 -20.14 -6.50
CA LEU A 662 6.73 -21.45 -5.88
C LEU A 662 5.53 -22.40 -5.90
N LEU A 663 4.32 -21.87 -5.80
CA LEU A 663 3.10 -22.67 -5.64
C LEU A 663 2.86 -23.64 -6.81
N LYS A 664 3.30 -23.31 -8.02
CA LYS A 664 3.18 -24.19 -9.19
C LYS A 664 3.93 -25.53 -9.01
N ASP A 665 5.01 -25.53 -8.23
CA ASP A 665 5.85 -26.72 -8.03
C ASP A 665 5.29 -27.64 -6.95
N ILE A 666 4.46 -27.09 -6.04
CA ILE A 666 3.88 -27.81 -4.90
C ILE A 666 2.41 -28.20 -5.15
N GLN A 667 1.62 -27.31 -5.76
CA GLN A 667 0.20 -27.54 -6.06
C GLN A 667 -0.14 -27.03 -7.48
N PRO A 668 0.33 -27.73 -8.54
CA PRO A 668 0.14 -27.29 -9.92
C PRO A 668 -1.33 -27.16 -10.34
N LYS A 669 -2.24 -27.84 -9.63
CA LYS A 669 -3.68 -27.81 -9.89
C LYS A 669 -4.40 -26.63 -9.25
N ALA A 670 -3.79 -25.87 -8.34
CA ALA A 670 -4.42 -24.71 -7.71
C ALA A 670 -4.65 -23.58 -8.73
N GLN A 671 -5.90 -23.19 -8.91
CA GLN A 671 -6.35 -22.14 -9.83
C GLN A 671 -6.82 -20.89 -9.09
N LYS A 672 -7.50 -21.02 -7.95
CA LYS A 672 -7.94 -19.90 -7.11
C LYS A 672 -7.18 -19.89 -5.80
N VAL A 673 -6.35 -18.87 -5.59
CA VAL A 673 -5.41 -18.82 -4.46
C VAL A 673 -5.60 -17.54 -3.67
N GLY A 674 -5.89 -17.70 -2.37
CA GLY A 674 -5.86 -16.62 -1.40
C GLY A 674 -4.44 -16.32 -0.93
N VAL A 675 -4.07 -15.05 -0.86
CA VAL A 675 -2.78 -14.57 -0.33
C VAL A 675 -3.07 -13.52 0.73
N ILE A 676 -2.55 -13.70 1.94
CA ILE A 676 -2.76 -12.75 3.03
C ILE A 676 -1.69 -11.66 2.99
N LEU A 677 -2.09 -10.42 2.72
CA LEU A 677 -1.22 -9.24 2.88
C LEU A 677 -1.31 -8.79 4.34
N CYS A 678 -0.54 -9.42 5.21
CA CYS A 678 -0.74 -9.37 6.66
C CYS A 678 -0.52 -7.99 7.30
N GLY A 679 0.29 -7.13 6.70
CA GLY A 679 0.59 -5.80 7.26
C GLY A 679 1.35 -4.88 6.30
N GLY A 680 1.29 -3.58 6.60
CA GLY A 680 1.89 -2.50 5.79
C GLY A 680 2.63 -1.46 6.63
N ASN A 681 3.01 -1.81 7.86
CA ASN A 681 3.79 -0.93 8.72
C ASN A 681 5.28 -1.11 8.43
N VAL A 682 5.76 -0.36 7.43
CA VAL A 682 7.16 -0.33 7.02
C VAL A 682 7.82 0.96 7.50
N ASP A 683 9.11 0.87 7.79
CA ASP A 683 9.96 2.03 7.96
C ASP A 683 10.52 2.40 6.58
N LEU A 684 10.12 3.57 6.06
CA LEU A 684 10.49 4.01 4.72
C LEU A 684 11.99 4.33 4.58
N ASP A 685 12.66 4.61 5.70
CA ASP A 685 14.08 4.98 5.71
C ASP A 685 15.01 3.77 5.63
N VAL A 686 14.49 2.57 5.93
CA VAL A 686 15.25 1.31 5.90
C VAL A 686 14.55 0.24 5.06
N LEU A 687 13.91 0.65 3.96
CA LEU A 687 13.35 -0.32 3.01
C LEU A 687 14.44 -1.29 2.55
N PRO A 688 14.19 -2.62 2.55
CA PRO A 688 15.25 -3.61 2.40
C PRO A 688 16.04 -3.57 1.07
N TRP A 689 15.48 -2.94 0.04
CA TRP A 689 16.17 -2.76 -1.25
C TRP A 689 16.98 -1.47 -1.34
N LEU A 690 16.77 -0.50 -0.43
CA LEU A 690 17.53 0.76 -0.40
C LEU A 690 18.88 0.62 0.32
N THR A 691 19.02 -0.36 1.21
CA THR A 691 20.23 -0.59 2.01
C THR A 691 21.29 -1.45 1.29
N ARG A 692 20.99 -1.98 0.10
CA ARG A 692 21.87 -2.89 -0.65
C ARG A 692 22.90 -2.20 -1.56
N THR A 693 23.00 -0.88 -1.54
CA THR A 693 23.91 -0.11 -2.40
C THR A 693 25.36 -0.03 -1.90
N THR A 694 25.73 -0.74 -0.83
CA THR A 694 27.10 -0.76 -0.27
C THR A 694 27.86 -2.07 -0.52
N SER A 695 27.77 -2.64 -1.73
CA SER A 695 28.68 -3.71 -2.14
C SER A 695 28.95 -3.71 -3.66
N TYR A 696 29.49 -2.61 -4.17
CA TYR A 696 30.28 -2.60 -5.41
C TYR A 696 31.35 -1.50 -5.29
N GLN A 697 32.46 -1.83 -4.64
CA GLN A 697 33.80 -1.31 -4.93
C GLN A 697 34.81 -2.43 -4.78
#